data_AF-A0AAE1LL38-F1
#
_entry.id   AF-A0AAE1LL38-F1
#
_cell.length_a   1.000
_cell.length_b   1.000
_cell.length_c   1.000
_cell.angle_alpha   90.00
_cell.angle_beta   90.00
_cell.angle_gamma   90.00
#
_symmetry.space_group_name_H-M   'P 1'
#
loop_
_entity.id
_entity.type
_entity.pdbx_description
1 polymer ?
#
loop_
_entity_poly.entity_id
_entity_poly.type
_entity_poly.pdbx_seq_one_letter_code
_entity_poly.pdbx_strand_id
1 'polypeptide(L)'
;MKQIHQGACSVSYKSIDPTTILKMKSDCKSAEGTPYSQHTDKVLGSTVTSKRETRIVLTQDMSALQSVETDETHVMTVNVRPEAASQVHATQQLSLTENTVKVVPIKAEDVQSAVRIVEKNSGQFFVQQSLILERETLSCSDVSCPTLPKMVKENREALDEKYLGTIKSASALVRLLPIAREATYEDFSKVLKSPGNQDIILALCDLAGATQTLAAHEAFKKAVFLDGKGSLDAAERYLWALSAGAQPKQEILTDILKLSESFYEEEKLSETLLLSVGAVANHYIRLPNSNPRLGSDVVKSLSNGLSRCESSDEICQLRYLRAFRNLVSPDSVPLLLRHAVNGTRKVTVAAMKALVALPKKVWDEKVFQACEKIFLQLGRRYDSSARTLALDVILEGESSSDLLEEIVLYLRKPDPAYEVKQYLLQRLRQISSKNKEFESKVHKIFAREGSRLFNYHALGQRGLTTAFTRSFLKSPSANGSLVSIQEISGGLLKRGIVDVSVESVGESSSIFTLGLFAGGLSSFVSSDSESAGGLSSEASEDATAGMEISLLGAQIRPFVFFNGQGELMGHVWSGTASTRTPAFQALSLLHDHRELLPLQTGFIADITLLGGMSFELAGEVQLSLWSRNAHSLVEKNAGLSLTGLTRVDSTFVKSQVEFNLATEPRLNLVSNLDFYSGMALCMQLKQPDTVLKHNVYKVERIPGSKHRLRKSKYQVFRIPGRTYALNHKNNEMCNVIFKDQQ
;
A
#
# COMPACT_ATOMS: atom_id res chain seq x y z
N MET A 1 -1.37 -1.63 -37.95
CA MET A 1 -0.42 -2.36 -37.07
C MET A 1 0.23 -3.46 -37.89
N LYS A 2 1.54 -3.70 -37.74
CA LYS A 2 2.22 -4.84 -38.39
C LYS A 2 2.45 -5.92 -37.33
N GLN A 3 2.19 -7.18 -37.68
CA GLN A 3 2.52 -8.33 -36.83
C GLN A 3 3.99 -8.68 -37.05
N ILE A 4 4.78 -8.66 -35.97
CA ILE A 4 6.22 -8.90 -35.99
C ILE A 4 6.54 -9.81 -34.78
N HIS A 5 7.76 -10.32 -34.65
CA HIS A 5 8.18 -11.19 -33.56
C HIS A 5 7.94 -10.66 -32.14
N GLN A 6 7.81 -9.33 -31.98
CA GLN A 6 7.51 -8.65 -30.72
C GLN A 6 6.01 -8.51 -30.42
N GLY A 7 5.13 -9.01 -31.30
CA GLY A 7 3.68 -8.81 -31.25
C GLY A 7 3.18 -7.72 -32.20
N ALA A 8 2.09 -7.07 -31.82
CA ALA A 8 1.47 -6.00 -32.60
C ALA A 8 1.99 -4.63 -32.13
N CYS A 9 2.72 -3.93 -33.02
CA CYS A 9 3.26 -2.60 -32.75
C CYS A 9 2.72 -1.55 -33.73
N SER A 10 2.70 -0.29 -33.29
CA SER A 10 2.65 0.87 -34.18
C SER A 10 4.04 1.11 -34.76
N VAL A 11 4.12 1.37 -36.07
CA VAL A 11 5.40 1.52 -36.78
C VAL A 11 5.34 2.75 -37.67
N SER A 12 6.29 3.66 -37.49
CA SER A 12 6.47 4.82 -38.36
C SER A 12 7.78 4.70 -39.14
N TYR A 13 7.79 5.24 -40.36
CA TYR A 13 8.97 5.34 -41.21
C TYR A 13 9.19 6.81 -41.55
N LYS A 14 10.43 7.28 -41.38
CA LYS A 14 10.85 8.65 -41.68
C LYS A 14 12.12 8.58 -42.52
N SER A 15 12.10 9.15 -43.72
CA SER A 15 13.33 9.36 -44.49
C SER A 15 14.14 10.48 -43.83
N ILE A 16 15.40 10.19 -43.50
CA ILE A 16 16.36 11.19 -42.98
C ILE A 16 17.07 11.85 -44.17
N ASP A 17 17.46 11.05 -45.16
CA ASP A 17 18.09 11.45 -46.42
C ASP A 17 17.62 10.47 -47.53
N PRO A 18 17.99 10.69 -48.81
CA PRO A 18 17.55 9.84 -49.92
C PRO A 18 17.92 8.35 -49.78
N THR A 19 18.97 8.05 -49.02
CA THR A 19 19.51 6.71 -48.83
C THR A 19 19.22 6.11 -47.45
N THR A 20 18.80 6.94 -46.47
CA THR A 20 18.60 6.52 -45.09
C THR A 20 17.14 6.65 -44.67
N ILE A 21 16.58 5.54 -44.19
CA ILE A 21 15.23 5.45 -43.62
C ILE A 21 15.34 5.09 -42.14
N LEU A 22 14.69 5.89 -41.29
CA LEU A 22 14.49 5.58 -39.89
C LEU A 22 13.12 4.94 -39.68
N LYS A 23 13.12 3.75 -39.10
CA LYS A 23 11.92 3.04 -38.66
C LYS A 23 11.84 3.11 -37.13
N MET A 24 10.74 3.59 -36.60
CA MET A 24 10.47 3.65 -35.16
C MET A 24 9.29 2.75 -34.81
N LYS A 25 9.34 2.08 -33.65
CA LYS A 25 8.23 1.29 -33.13
C LYS A 25 7.74 1.87 -31.80
N SER A 26 6.43 2.05 -31.66
CA SER A 26 5.76 2.45 -30.43
C SER A 26 4.58 1.54 -30.11
N ASP A 27 4.08 1.60 -28.88
CA ASP A 27 2.83 0.97 -28.43
C ASP A 27 2.75 -0.53 -28.76
N CYS A 28 3.88 -1.23 -28.60
CA CYS A 28 3.95 -2.67 -28.79
C CYS A 28 3.15 -3.36 -27.70
N LYS A 29 2.13 -4.12 -28.10
CA LYS A 29 1.39 -5.01 -27.21
C LYS A 29 2.05 -6.37 -27.19
N SER A 30 2.36 -6.86 -26.00
CA SER A 30 2.89 -8.21 -25.79
C SER A 30 1.88 -9.26 -26.27
N ALA A 31 2.39 -10.40 -26.73
CA ALA A 31 1.55 -11.51 -27.19
C ALA A 31 0.68 -12.08 -26.05
N GLU A 32 -0.48 -12.65 -26.38
CA GLU A 32 -1.33 -13.35 -25.43
C GLU A 32 -0.54 -14.43 -24.68
N GLY A 33 -0.71 -14.51 -23.36
CA GLY A 33 0.00 -15.47 -22.51
C GLY A 33 1.36 -15.01 -21.94
N THR A 34 1.80 -13.78 -22.23
CA THR A 34 2.99 -13.21 -21.56
C THR A 34 2.61 -12.63 -20.18
N PRO A 35 3.24 -13.09 -19.08
CA PRO A 35 2.97 -12.53 -17.77
C PRO A 35 3.36 -11.04 -17.72
N TYR A 36 2.34 -10.21 -17.50
CA TYR A 36 2.47 -8.79 -17.19
C TYR A 36 1.78 -8.54 -15.85
N SER A 37 2.57 -8.18 -14.85
CA SER A 37 2.09 -7.69 -13.57
C SER A 37 2.60 -6.30 -13.29
N GLN A 38 1.73 -5.44 -12.79
CA GLN A 38 2.08 -4.12 -12.30
C GLN A 38 1.17 -3.79 -11.12
N HIS A 39 1.75 -3.14 -10.12
CA HIS A 39 1.02 -2.60 -8.99
C HIS A 39 0.05 -1.50 -9.46
N THR A 40 -1.18 -1.50 -8.93
CA THR A 40 -2.23 -0.53 -9.31
C THR A 40 -1.95 0.87 -8.79
N ASP A 41 -1.32 0.98 -7.62
CA ASP A 41 -0.76 2.22 -7.10
C ASP A 41 0.55 2.57 -7.81
N LYS A 42 0.60 3.75 -8.45
CA LYS A 42 1.78 4.22 -9.18
C LYS A 42 2.94 4.54 -8.26
N VAL A 43 2.70 4.98 -7.02
CA VAL A 43 3.78 5.26 -6.06
C VAL A 43 4.56 3.98 -5.79
N LEU A 44 3.85 2.86 -5.60
CA LEU A 44 4.43 1.53 -5.39
C LEU A 44 4.76 0.79 -6.69
N GLY A 45 4.57 1.43 -7.84
CA GLY A 45 4.87 0.86 -9.14
C GLY A 45 6.31 1.08 -9.61
N SER A 46 6.58 0.50 -10.78
CA SER A 46 7.75 0.81 -11.62
C SER A 46 7.28 1.32 -12.97
N THR A 47 8.16 2.09 -13.61
CA THR A 47 7.96 2.58 -14.98
C THR A 47 9.01 1.97 -15.89
N VAL A 48 8.55 1.32 -16.98
CA VAL A 48 9.40 0.76 -18.03
C VAL A 48 9.29 1.65 -19.27
N THR A 49 10.36 2.37 -19.59
CA THR A 49 10.45 3.17 -20.82
C THR A 49 11.14 2.36 -21.90
N SER A 50 10.50 2.27 -23.08
CA SER A 50 11.00 1.48 -24.21
C SER A 50 11.28 2.39 -25.41
N LYS A 51 12.46 2.27 -26.01
CA LYS A 51 12.83 2.95 -27.25
C LYS A 51 13.31 1.91 -28.26
N ARG A 52 12.74 1.94 -29.46
CA ARG A 52 12.97 0.96 -30.53
C ARG A 52 13.17 1.67 -31.86
N GLU A 53 14.41 1.74 -32.31
CA GLU A 53 14.81 2.41 -33.55
C GLU A 53 15.52 1.44 -34.48
N THR A 54 15.30 1.62 -35.78
CA THR A 54 15.98 0.85 -36.82
C THR A 54 16.39 1.81 -37.93
N ARG A 55 17.68 1.94 -38.16
CA ARG A 55 18.26 2.69 -39.27
C ARG A 55 18.48 1.74 -40.44
N ILE A 56 17.92 2.08 -41.58
CA ILE A 56 18.01 1.32 -42.82
C ILE A 56 18.78 2.20 -43.81
N VAL A 57 19.89 1.71 -44.32
CA VAL A 57 20.72 2.38 -45.33
C VAL A 57 20.61 1.60 -46.64
N LEU A 58 20.26 2.31 -47.71
CA LEU A 58 20.17 1.81 -49.07
C LEU A 58 21.49 2.04 -49.81
N THR A 59 21.71 1.27 -50.86
CA THR A 59 22.80 1.52 -51.81
C THR A 59 22.61 2.87 -52.51
N GLN A 60 23.69 3.44 -53.09
CA GLN A 60 23.63 4.76 -53.75
C GLN A 60 22.61 4.83 -54.90
N ASP A 61 22.41 3.71 -55.59
CA ASP A 61 21.42 3.54 -56.66
C ASP A 61 20.02 3.17 -56.14
N MET A 62 19.84 3.09 -54.82
CA MET A 62 18.60 2.69 -54.12
C MET A 62 18.06 1.31 -54.52
N SER A 63 18.89 0.47 -55.16
CA SER A 63 18.46 -0.84 -55.68
C SER A 63 18.40 -1.93 -54.60
N ALA A 64 19.18 -1.78 -53.52
CA ALA A 64 19.26 -2.77 -52.46
C ALA A 64 19.46 -2.15 -51.07
N LEU A 65 19.20 -2.96 -50.04
CA LEU A 65 19.53 -2.65 -48.65
C LEU A 65 21.04 -2.84 -48.46
N GLN A 66 21.78 -1.77 -48.16
CA GLN A 66 23.20 -1.82 -47.86
C GLN A 66 23.46 -2.27 -46.41
N SER A 67 22.75 -1.66 -45.45
CA SER A 67 22.83 -2.05 -44.05
C SER A 67 21.53 -1.79 -43.28
N VAL A 68 21.33 -2.57 -42.22
CA VAL A 68 20.25 -2.38 -41.25
C VAL A 68 20.84 -2.42 -39.86
N GLU A 69 20.69 -1.34 -39.11
CA GLU A 69 21.15 -1.19 -37.74
C GLU A 69 19.94 -1.00 -36.82
N THR A 70 19.76 -1.87 -35.84
CA THR A 70 18.70 -1.75 -34.84
C THR A 70 19.29 -1.35 -33.50
N ASP A 71 18.62 -0.44 -32.82
CA ASP A 71 18.92 -0.02 -31.45
C ASP A 71 17.64 -0.08 -30.62
N GLU A 72 17.65 -0.95 -29.61
CA GLU A 72 16.54 -1.16 -28.70
C GLU A 72 17.01 -1.00 -27.25
N THR A 73 16.33 -0.12 -26.51
CA THR A 73 16.60 0.12 -25.10
C THR A 73 15.32 0.01 -24.28
N HIS A 74 15.41 -0.71 -23.17
CA HIS A 74 14.37 -0.80 -22.15
C HIS A 74 14.96 -0.42 -20.81
N VAL A 75 14.38 0.58 -20.15
CA VAL A 75 14.83 1.05 -18.84
C VAL A 75 13.69 0.88 -17.84
N MET A 76 13.88 0.01 -16.86
CA MET A 76 12.98 -0.10 -15.70
C MET A 76 13.50 0.82 -14.60
N THR A 77 12.61 1.67 -14.08
CA THR A 77 12.89 2.55 -12.95
C THR A 77 11.87 2.34 -11.83
N VAL A 78 12.32 2.40 -10.58
CA VAL A 78 11.43 2.38 -9.41
C VAL A 78 10.93 3.81 -9.17
N ASN A 79 9.61 4.01 -9.12
CA ASN A 79 9.03 5.36 -9.09
C ASN A 79 9.47 6.17 -7.85
N VAL A 80 9.42 5.57 -6.66
CA VAL A 80 9.87 6.20 -5.40
C VAL A 80 11.38 6.51 -5.42
N ARG A 81 12.17 5.74 -6.18
CA ARG A 81 13.63 5.87 -6.24
C ARG A 81 14.18 5.56 -7.65
N PRO A 82 14.18 6.52 -8.58
CA PRO A 82 14.64 6.31 -9.95
C PRO A 82 16.11 5.92 -10.08
N GLU A 83 16.95 6.19 -9.07
CA GLU A 83 18.33 5.69 -9.00
C GLU A 83 18.43 4.16 -8.96
N ALA A 84 17.38 3.49 -8.47
CA ALA A 84 17.24 2.04 -8.52
C ALA A 84 16.59 1.67 -9.85
N ALA A 85 17.44 1.36 -10.83
CA ALA A 85 17.03 1.11 -12.20
C ALA A 85 17.85 -0.01 -12.84
N SER A 86 17.28 -0.62 -13.87
CA SER A 86 17.96 -1.55 -14.75
C SER A 86 17.72 -1.19 -16.21
N GLN A 87 18.68 -1.51 -17.06
CA GLN A 87 18.59 -1.26 -18.49
C GLN A 87 18.93 -2.53 -19.26
N VAL A 88 18.10 -2.83 -20.25
CA VAL A 88 18.40 -3.78 -21.32
C VAL A 88 18.71 -2.98 -22.57
N HIS A 89 19.84 -3.29 -23.19
CA HIS A 89 20.27 -2.71 -24.47
C HIS A 89 20.52 -3.84 -25.45
N ALA A 90 19.88 -3.77 -26.62
CA ALA A 90 19.96 -4.76 -27.67
C ALA A 90 20.24 -4.07 -29.00
N THR A 91 21.26 -4.54 -29.71
CA THR A 91 21.69 -4.01 -31.01
C THR A 91 21.79 -5.13 -32.02
N GLN A 92 21.33 -4.92 -33.24
CA GLN A 92 21.59 -5.81 -34.37
C GLN A 92 22.18 -5.01 -35.53
N GLN A 93 23.13 -5.61 -36.22
CA GLN A 93 23.71 -5.05 -37.43
C GLN A 93 23.69 -6.10 -38.53
N LEU A 94 23.04 -5.77 -39.63
CA LEU A 94 23.03 -6.54 -40.86
C LEU A 94 23.73 -5.70 -41.94
N SER A 95 24.71 -6.27 -42.61
CA SER A 95 25.42 -5.60 -43.71
C SER A 95 25.47 -6.50 -44.93
N LEU A 96 25.29 -5.90 -46.11
CA LEU A 96 25.40 -6.60 -47.38
C LEU A 96 26.87 -6.75 -47.75
N THR A 97 27.37 -7.99 -47.78
CA THR A 97 28.78 -8.29 -48.10
C THR A 97 29.01 -8.67 -49.57
N GLU A 98 28.04 -9.31 -50.23
CA GLU A 98 28.13 -9.74 -51.63
C GLU A 98 26.82 -9.46 -52.38
N ASN A 99 26.89 -8.93 -53.61
CA ASN A 99 25.71 -8.50 -54.37
C ASN A 99 25.03 -9.61 -55.18
N THR A 100 25.64 -10.80 -55.36
CA THR A 100 25.09 -11.84 -56.23
C THR A 100 25.46 -13.26 -55.81
N VAL A 101 24.54 -13.96 -55.15
CA VAL A 101 24.56 -15.43 -55.07
C VAL A 101 23.79 -15.96 -56.28
N LYS A 102 24.43 -16.76 -57.14
CA LYS A 102 23.76 -17.43 -58.26
C LYS A 102 22.89 -18.57 -57.72
N VAL A 103 21.60 -18.31 -57.54
CA VAL A 103 20.61 -19.32 -57.13
C VAL A 103 19.69 -19.65 -58.31
N VAL A 104 19.41 -20.93 -58.54
CA VAL A 104 18.46 -21.35 -59.58
C VAL A 104 17.03 -21.15 -59.05
N PRO A 105 16.19 -20.34 -59.70
CA PRO A 105 14.82 -20.11 -59.23
C PRO A 105 13.95 -21.35 -59.41
N ILE A 106 13.21 -21.72 -58.36
CA ILE A 106 12.22 -22.80 -58.41
C ILE A 106 10.92 -22.24 -58.96
N LYS A 107 10.38 -22.87 -60.01
CA LYS A 107 9.07 -22.53 -60.56
C LYS A 107 8.01 -23.46 -59.95
N ALA A 108 7.02 -22.87 -59.29
CA ALA A 108 5.86 -23.56 -58.73
C ALA A 108 4.64 -22.63 -58.78
N GLU A 109 3.43 -23.19 -58.64
CA GLU A 109 2.18 -22.42 -58.72
C GLU A 109 1.88 -21.62 -57.44
N ASP A 110 2.34 -22.12 -56.28
CA ASP A 110 2.19 -21.46 -54.99
C ASP A 110 3.40 -21.72 -54.07
N VAL A 111 3.46 -21.01 -52.93
CA VAL A 111 4.59 -21.14 -51.98
C VAL A 111 4.63 -22.55 -51.37
N GLN A 112 3.49 -23.20 -51.15
CA GLN A 112 3.44 -24.52 -50.53
C GLN A 112 3.98 -25.62 -51.45
N SER A 113 3.66 -25.57 -52.74
CA SER A 113 4.21 -26.45 -53.78
C SER A 113 5.69 -26.20 -53.99
N ALA A 114 6.16 -24.95 -53.94
CA ALA A 114 7.58 -24.63 -53.94
C ALA A 114 8.30 -25.27 -52.74
N VAL A 115 7.74 -25.16 -51.52
CA VAL A 115 8.28 -25.80 -50.31
C VAL A 115 8.34 -27.31 -50.49
N ARG A 116 7.28 -27.97 -50.98
CA ARG A 116 7.27 -29.42 -51.24
C ARG A 116 8.35 -29.86 -52.23
N ILE A 117 8.64 -29.06 -53.26
CA ILE A 117 9.74 -29.33 -54.20
C ILE A 117 11.08 -29.24 -53.48
N VAL A 118 11.27 -28.23 -52.61
CA VAL A 118 12.48 -28.10 -51.79
C VAL A 118 12.61 -29.27 -50.82
N GLU A 119 11.54 -29.70 -50.14
CA GLU A 119 11.53 -30.86 -49.25
C GLU A 119 11.94 -32.13 -49.99
N LYS A 120 11.37 -32.36 -51.18
CA LYS A 120 11.71 -33.51 -52.03
C LYS A 120 13.17 -33.50 -52.48
N ASN A 121 13.71 -32.33 -52.82
CA ASN A 121 15.08 -32.19 -53.31
C ASN A 121 16.13 -32.22 -52.19
N SER A 122 15.79 -31.72 -51.00
CA SER A 122 16.70 -31.63 -49.84
C SER A 122 16.61 -32.82 -48.88
N GLY A 123 15.53 -33.61 -48.94
CA GLY A 123 15.23 -34.67 -47.98
C GLY A 123 14.86 -34.16 -46.58
N GLN A 124 14.57 -32.86 -46.44
CA GLN A 124 14.18 -32.22 -45.18
C GLN A 124 12.68 -31.92 -45.18
N PHE A 125 12.08 -31.82 -43.99
CA PHE A 125 10.69 -31.42 -43.80
C PHE A 125 10.64 -30.05 -43.14
N PHE A 126 9.83 -29.16 -43.70
CA PHE A 126 9.63 -27.81 -43.15
C PHE A 126 8.24 -27.71 -42.54
N VAL A 127 8.17 -27.11 -41.35
CA VAL A 127 6.91 -26.85 -40.66
C VAL A 127 6.72 -25.35 -40.56
N GLN A 128 5.51 -24.88 -40.88
CA GLN A 128 5.14 -23.49 -40.68
C GLN A 128 5.14 -23.17 -39.18
N GLN A 129 5.96 -22.19 -38.78
CA GLN A 129 6.02 -21.68 -37.41
C GLN A 129 5.53 -20.23 -37.34
N SER A 130 5.02 -19.85 -36.16
CA SER A 130 4.67 -18.45 -35.87
C SER A 130 5.94 -17.60 -35.79
N LEU A 131 5.85 -16.34 -36.22
CA LEU A 131 6.92 -15.37 -36.01
C LEU A 131 6.97 -14.83 -34.58
N ILE A 132 5.90 -15.05 -33.78
CA ILE A 132 5.82 -14.58 -32.40
C ILE A 132 6.83 -15.33 -31.55
N LEU A 133 7.59 -14.58 -30.75
CA LEU A 133 8.56 -15.17 -29.82
C LEU A 133 7.85 -15.95 -28.72
N GLU A 134 8.21 -17.22 -28.61
CA GLU A 134 7.83 -18.08 -27.50
C GLU A 134 8.98 -18.18 -26.51
N ARG A 135 8.63 -18.26 -25.21
CA ARG A 135 9.64 -18.43 -24.17
C ARG A 135 10.15 -19.86 -24.21
N GLU A 136 11.46 -20.03 -24.39
CA GLU A 136 12.09 -21.33 -24.19
C GLU A 136 11.82 -21.81 -22.76
N THR A 137 11.22 -23.00 -22.63
CA THR A 137 11.09 -23.67 -21.34
C THR A 137 12.48 -24.08 -20.89
N LEU A 138 13.08 -23.28 -20.01
CA LEU A 138 14.27 -23.68 -19.28
C LEU A 138 13.84 -24.81 -18.33
N SER A 139 13.91 -26.05 -18.81
CA SER A 139 13.90 -27.20 -17.93
C SER A 139 15.05 -27.01 -16.96
N CYS A 140 14.72 -26.97 -15.68
CA CYS A 140 15.68 -26.76 -14.63
C CYS A 140 16.56 -28.04 -14.59
N SER A 141 17.64 -28.01 -15.37
CA SER A 141 18.46 -29.16 -15.76
C SER A 141 19.52 -29.54 -14.73
N ASP A 142 19.53 -28.88 -13.58
CA ASP A 142 20.44 -29.17 -12.48
C ASP A 142 19.65 -29.85 -11.34
N VAL A 143 20.25 -30.88 -10.72
CA VAL A 143 19.75 -31.78 -9.65
C VAL A 143 19.21 -31.07 -8.38
N SER A 144 19.08 -29.74 -8.38
CA SER A 144 18.63 -28.92 -7.24
C SER A 144 17.76 -27.74 -7.69
N CYS A 145 16.64 -28.00 -8.36
CA CYS A 145 15.61 -26.99 -8.49
C CYS A 145 15.04 -26.68 -7.10
N PRO A 146 15.07 -25.42 -6.65
CA PRO A 146 14.64 -25.08 -5.30
C PRO A 146 13.12 -25.27 -5.21
N THR A 147 12.69 -26.28 -4.45
CA THR A 147 11.27 -26.48 -4.12
C THR A 147 10.88 -25.58 -2.95
N LEU A 148 9.60 -25.22 -2.87
CA LEU A 148 9.09 -24.39 -1.77
C LEU A 148 9.44 -24.97 -0.39
N PRO A 149 9.25 -26.27 -0.09
CA PRO A 149 9.62 -26.83 1.21
C PRO A 149 11.11 -26.68 1.55
N LYS A 150 12.00 -26.85 0.57
CA LYS A 150 13.44 -26.68 0.75
C LYS A 150 13.79 -25.22 1.07
N MET A 151 13.23 -24.29 0.31
CA MET A 151 13.51 -22.86 0.48
C MET A 151 12.95 -22.29 1.78
N VAL A 152 11.76 -22.75 2.20
CA VAL A 152 11.20 -22.42 3.51
C VAL A 152 12.12 -22.93 4.61
N LYS A 153 12.64 -24.17 4.51
CA LYS A 153 13.60 -24.71 5.49
C LYS A 153 14.89 -23.88 5.56
N GLU A 154 15.42 -23.43 4.42
CA GLU A 154 16.63 -22.60 4.36
C GLU A 154 16.43 -21.19 4.94
N ASN A 155 15.20 -20.63 4.86
CA ASN A 155 14.88 -19.30 5.36
C ASN A 155 14.05 -19.32 6.66
N ARG A 156 13.88 -20.48 7.30
CA ARG A 156 13.01 -20.66 8.48
C ARG A 156 13.35 -19.69 9.59
N GLU A 157 14.64 -19.55 9.88
CA GLU A 157 15.12 -18.65 10.94
C GLU A 157 14.73 -17.20 10.66
N ALA A 158 14.66 -16.77 9.40
CA ALA A 158 14.26 -15.42 9.02
C ALA A 158 12.73 -15.21 9.10
N LEU A 159 11.93 -16.26 9.19
CA LEU A 159 10.47 -16.20 9.32
C LEU A 159 9.98 -16.31 10.77
N ASP A 160 10.91 -16.41 11.71
CA ASP A 160 10.66 -16.49 13.14
C ASP A 160 10.16 -15.15 13.69
N GLU A 161 9.31 -15.18 14.72
CA GLU A 161 8.62 -14.01 15.28
C GLU A 161 9.60 -12.91 15.69
N LYS A 162 10.74 -13.31 16.28
CA LYS A 162 11.81 -12.40 16.71
C LYS A 162 12.45 -11.55 15.61
N TYR A 163 12.29 -11.93 14.34
CA TYR A 163 12.84 -11.17 13.21
C TYR A 163 11.77 -10.40 12.44
N LEU A 164 10.48 -10.58 12.76
CA LEU A 164 9.42 -9.75 12.19
C LEU A 164 9.67 -8.28 12.57
N GLY A 165 9.50 -7.38 11.60
CA GLY A 165 9.94 -5.98 11.70
C GLY A 165 11.36 -5.70 11.21
N THR A 166 12.11 -6.71 10.73
CA THR A 166 13.50 -6.55 10.25
C THR A 166 13.67 -6.78 8.74
N ILE A 167 14.79 -6.30 8.17
CA ILE A 167 15.20 -6.56 6.78
C ILE A 167 15.30 -8.08 6.54
N LYS A 168 15.70 -8.87 7.55
CA LYS A 168 15.92 -10.31 7.41
C LYS A 168 14.64 -11.02 6.96
N SER A 169 13.51 -10.75 7.62
CA SER A 169 12.22 -11.33 7.25
C SER A 169 11.66 -10.76 5.94
N ALA A 170 11.84 -9.45 5.71
CA ALA A 170 11.44 -8.82 4.45
C ALA A 170 12.19 -9.41 3.24
N SER A 171 13.50 -9.62 3.36
CA SER A 171 14.30 -10.27 2.32
C SER A 171 13.94 -11.75 2.15
N ALA A 172 13.56 -12.45 3.21
CA ALA A 172 13.08 -13.83 3.11
C ALA A 172 11.77 -13.91 2.31
N LEU A 173 10.81 -13.01 2.56
CA LEU A 173 9.58 -12.91 1.77
C LEU A 173 9.87 -12.72 0.28
N VAL A 174 10.71 -11.73 -0.07
CA VAL A 174 11.08 -11.43 -1.47
C VAL A 174 11.76 -12.61 -2.16
N ARG A 175 12.60 -13.38 -1.44
CA ARG A 175 13.27 -14.58 -1.99
C ARG A 175 12.33 -15.76 -2.18
N LEU A 176 11.37 -15.94 -1.27
CA LEU A 176 10.44 -17.07 -1.32
C LEU A 176 9.33 -16.87 -2.35
N LEU A 177 8.91 -15.62 -2.57
CA LEU A 177 7.73 -15.29 -3.37
C LEU A 177 7.77 -15.83 -4.82
N PRO A 178 8.86 -15.69 -5.60
CA PRO A 178 8.91 -16.25 -6.96
C PRO A 178 8.68 -17.76 -6.99
N ILE A 179 9.27 -18.48 -6.03
CA ILE A 179 9.21 -19.94 -5.92
C ILE A 179 7.83 -20.37 -5.44
N ALA A 180 7.24 -19.61 -4.51
CA ALA A 180 5.89 -19.86 -4.01
C ALA A 180 4.82 -19.60 -5.09
N ARG A 181 5.05 -18.68 -6.03
CA ARG A 181 4.15 -18.44 -7.18
C ARG A 181 4.13 -19.60 -8.18
N GLU A 182 5.21 -20.35 -8.27
CA GLU A 182 5.34 -21.53 -9.14
C GLU A 182 5.03 -22.85 -8.42
N ALA A 183 4.83 -22.81 -7.10
CA ALA A 183 4.59 -23.98 -6.27
C ALA A 183 3.18 -24.57 -6.44
N THR A 184 3.08 -25.88 -6.24
CA THR A 184 1.82 -26.62 -6.33
C THR A 184 1.06 -26.64 -5.00
N TYR A 185 -0.22 -27.04 -5.03
CA TYR A 185 -1.01 -27.27 -3.82
C TYR A 185 -0.31 -28.27 -2.86
N GLU A 186 0.31 -29.32 -3.39
CA GLU A 186 1.01 -30.32 -2.59
C GLU A 186 2.22 -29.74 -1.86
N ASP A 187 2.97 -28.84 -2.50
CA ASP A 187 4.11 -28.17 -1.89
C ASP A 187 3.69 -27.30 -0.71
N PHE A 188 2.61 -26.52 -0.86
CA PHE A 188 2.04 -25.74 0.24
C PHE A 188 1.50 -26.65 1.36
N SER A 189 0.79 -27.72 1.03
CA SER A 189 0.30 -28.69 2.02
C SER A 189 1.45 -29.34 2.80
N LYS A 190 2.58 -29.67 2.16
CA LYS A 190 3.78 -30.20 2.83
C LYS A 190 4.40 -29.18 3.79
N VAL A 191 4.48 -27.91 3.40
CA VAL A 191 5.00 -26.82 4.24
C VAL A 191 4.10 -26.60 5.47
N LEU A 192 2.78 -26.52 5.26
CA LEU A 192 1.79 -26.26 6.31
C LEU A 192 1.70 -27.37 7.36
N LYS A 193 1.78 -28.62 6.93
CA LYS A 193 1.66 -29.79 7.83
C LYS A 193 2.96 -30.15 8.53
N SER A 194 4.08 -29.50 8.19
CA SER A 194 5.36 -29.81 8.81
C SER A 194 5.37 -29.37 10.28
N PRO A 195 5.71 -30.25 11.24
CA PRO A 195 5.74 -29.89 12.66
C PRO A 195 6.80 -28.84 12.97
N GLY A 196 7.91 -28.83 12.22
CA GLY A 196 8.95 -27.83 12.36
C GLY A 196 8.54 -26.43 11.93
N ASN A 197 7.38 -26.26 11.28
CA ASN A 197 6.91 -24.96 10.77
C ASN A 197 5.80 -24.34 11.62
N GLN A 198 5.38 -24.97 12.72
CA GLN A 198 4.28 -24.46 13.55
C GLN A 198 4.61 -23.07 14.14
N ASP A 199 5.86 -22.86 14.59
CA ASP A 199 6.28 -21.56 15.15
C ASP A 199 6.31 -20.42 14.12
N ILE A 200 6.38 -20.76 12.82
CA ILE A 200 6.42 -19.78 11.72
C ILE A 200 5.12 -19.74 10.92
N ILE A 201 4.04 -20.37 11.41
CA ILE A 201 2.79 -20.53 10.67
C ILE A 201 2.19 -19.19 10.25
N LEU A 202 2.27 -18.17 11.09
CA LEU A 202 1.74 -16.82 10.79
C LEU A 202 2.52 -16.16 9.64
N ALA A 203 3.84 -16.30 9.61
CA ALA A 203 4.67 -15.80 8.51
C ALA A 203 4.43 -16.58 7.20
N LEU A 204 4.08 -17.86 7.29
CA LEU A 204 3.68 -18.67 6.13
C LEU A 204 2.30 -18.27 5.60
N CYS A 205 1.36 -17.92 6.48
CA CYS A 205 0.08 -17.32 6.09
C CYS A 205 0.28 -16.01 5.32
N ASP A 206 1.21 -15.17 5.77
CA ASP A 206 1.55 -13.94 5.04
C ASP A 206 2.12 -14.23 3.65
N LEU A 207 3.09 -15.15 3.56
CA LEU A 207 3.67 -15.56 2.30
C LEU A 207 2.59 -16.06 1.33
N ALA A 208 1.65 -16.88 1.83
CA ALA A 208 0.58 -17.43 1.03
C ALA A 208 -0.38 -16.37 0.51
N GLY A 209 -0.80 -15.42 1.36
CA GLY A 209 -1.62 -14.28 0.94
C GLY A 209 -0.91 -13.41 -0.11
N ALA A 210 0.40 -13.18 0.07
CA ALA A 210 1.23 -12.43 -0.86
C ALA A 210 1.43 -13.14 -2.23
N THR A 211 1.35 -14.47 -2.29
CA THR A 211 1.58 -15.20 -3.56
C THR A 211 0.50 -14.94 -4.61
N GLN A 212 -0.76 -14.77 -4.18
CA GLN A 212 -1.93 -14.55 -5.04
C GLN A 212 -2.16 -15.65 -6.10
N THR A 213 -1.85 -16.90 -5.76
CA THR A 213 -2.12 -18.06 -6.62
C THR A 213 -3.28 -18.91 -6.09
N LEU A 214 -3.97 -19.62 -7.00
CA LEU A 214 -5.07 -20.52 -6.65
C LEU A 214 -4.57 -21.69 -5.79
N ALA A 215 -3.41 -22.25 -6.15
CA ALA A 215 -2.79 -23.35 -5.40
C ALA A 215 -2.50 -22.98 -3.94
N ALA A 216 -1.99 -21.77 -3.69
CA ALA A 216 -1.78 -21.28 -2.33
C ALA A 216 -3.10 -21.04 -1.60
N HIS A 217 -4.05 -20.37 -2.25
CA HIS A 217 -5.36 -20.08 -1.68
C HIS A 217 -6.11 -21.34 -1.25
N GLU A 218 -6.17 -22.37 -2.10
CA GLU A 218 -6.84 -23.64 -1.79
C GLU A 218 -6.16 -24.40 -0.64
N ALA A 219 -4.82 -24.45 -0.63
CA ALA A 219 -4.08 -25.13 0.43
C ALA A 219 -4.29 -24.48 1.80
N PHE A 220 -4.22 -23.14 1.86
CA PHE A 220 -4.43 -22.39 3.09
C PHE A 220 -5.89 -22.34 3.51
N LYS A 221 -6.83 -22.19 2.56
CA LYS A 221 -8.26 -22.30 2.83
C LYS A 221 -8.56 -23.61 3.55
N LYS A 222 -8.08 -24.73 3.02
CA LYS A 222 -8.30 -26.04 3.62
C LYS A 222 -7.68 -26.14 5.01
N ALA A 223 -6.40 -25.79 5.14
CA ALA A 223 -5.68 -25.94 6.39
C ALA A 223 -6.21 -25.03 7.52
N VAL A 224 -6.61 -23.80 7.18
CA VAL A 224 -6.96 -22.76 8.15
C VAL A 224 -8.46 -22.71 8.43
N PHE A 225 -9.32 -22.86 7.41
CA PHE A 225 -10.77 -22.66 7.56
C PHE A 225 -11.57 -23.96 7.61
N LEU A 226 -11.14 -25.04 6.92
CA LEU A 226 -11.94 -26.26 6.78
C LEU A 226 -11.52 -27.38 7.75
N ASP A 227 -10.22 -27.54 8.00
CA ASP A 227 -9.72 -28.63 8.84
C ASP A 227 -9.88 -28.35 10.35
N GLY A 228 -10.48 -27.21 10.75
CA GLY A 228 -10.76 -26.84 12.15
C GLY A 228 -9.52 -26.68 13.05
N LYS A 229 -8.32 -26.75 12.46
CA LYS A 229 -7.02 -26.65 13.14
C LYS A 229 -6.37 -25.27 13.02
N GLY A 230 -6.93 -24.37 12.23
CA GLY A 230 -6.43 -23.00 12.10
C GLY A 230 -6.78 -22.17 13.33
N SER A 231 -5.80 -21.50 13.93
CA SER A 231 -6.09 -20.45 14.90
C SER A 231 -6.75 -19.25 14.20
N LEU A 232 -7.56 -18.49 14.93
CA LEU A 232 -8.08 -17.20 14.47
C LEU A 232 -6.96 -16.33 13.90
N ASP A 233 -5.81 -16.30 14.58
CA ASP A 233 -4.64 -15.52 14.14
C ASP A 233 -4.14 -15.99 12.77
N ALA A 234 -4.03 -17.30 12.52
CA ALA A 234 -3.60 -17.80 11.21
C ALA A 234 -4.56 -17.38 10.08
N ALA A 235 -5.87 -17.38 10.36
CA ALA A 235 -6.88 -16.91 9.42
C ALA A 235 -6.79 -15.40 9.17
N GLU A 236 -6.67 -14.60 10.24
CA GLU A 236 -6.54 -13.15 10.14
C GLU A 236 -5.27 -12.77 9.37
N ARG A 237 -4.11 -13.39 9.65
CA ARG A 237 -2.84 -13.08 8.99
C ARG A 237 -2.89 -13.39 7.48
N TYR A 238 -3.47 -14.53 7.10
CA TYR A 238 -3.68 -14.88 5.70
C TYR A 238 -4.55 -13.84 4.98
N LEU A 239 -5.66 -13.45 5.60
CA LEU A 239 -6.62 -12.48 5.05
C LEU A 239 -6.04 -11.05 4.97
N TRP A 240 -5.23 -10.62 5.94
CA TRP A 240 -4.52 -9.35 5.90
C TRP A 240 -3.52 -9.29 4.74
N ALA A 241 -2.74 -10.36 4.54
CA ALA A 241 -1.79 -10.43 3.44
C ALA A 241 -2.48 -10.47 2.07
N LEU A 242 -3.63 -11.15 1.97
CA LEU A 242 -4.46 -11.14 0.76
C LEU A 242 -5.04 -9.74 0.47
N SER A 243 -5.47 -9.03 1.51
CA SER A 243 -6.01 -7.66 1.43
C SER A 243 -4.99 -6.64 0.93
N ALA A 244 -3.71 -6.86 1.22
CA ALA A 244 -2.58 -6.06 0.74
C ALA A 244 -2.13 -6.43 -0.69
N GLY A 245 -2.83 -7.37 -1.34
CA GLY A 245 -2.37 -7.96 -2.59
C GLY A 245 -2.53 -7.05 -3.82
N ALA A 246 -1.44 -6.87 -4.57
CA ALA A 246 -1.44 -6.09 -5.81
C ALA A 246 -2.31 -6.66 -6.95
N GLN A 247 -2.41 -7.99 -7.08
CA GLN A 247 -3.06 -8.67 -8.22
C GLN A 247 -4.02 -9.79 -7.79
N PRO A 248 -5.12 -9.45 -7.12
CA PRO A 248 -6.11 -10.45 -6.75
C PRO A 248 -6.73 -11.13 -7.98
N LYS A 249 -6.89 -12.46 -7.91
CA LYS A 249 -7.57 -13.26 -8.94
C LYS A 249 -9.08 -13.27 -8.72
N GLN A 250 -9.83 -13.39 -9.82
CA GLN A 250 -11.29 -13.40 -9.79
C GLN A 250 -11.82 -14.54 -8.92
N GLU A 251 -11.26 -15.74 -9.05
CA GLU A 251 -11.69 -16.94 -8.34
C GLU A 251 -11.49 -16.78 -6.83
N ILE A 252 -10.38 -16.18 -6.42
CA ILE A 252 -10.07 -15.90 -5.01
C ILE A 252 -11.10 -14.93 -4.43
N LEU A 253 -11.39 -13.82 -5.13
CA LEU A 253 -12.41 -12.85 -4.69
C LEU A 253 -13.80 -13.50 -4.57
N THR A 254 -14.19 -14.32 -5.54
CA THR A 254 -15.49 -15.02 -5.48
C THR A 254 -15.55 -16.01 -4.32
N ASP A 255 -14.44 -16.64 -3.97
CA ASP A 255 -14.40 -17.62 -2.89
C ASP A 255 -14.45 -16.95 -1.51
N ILE A 256 -13.66 -15.89 -1.28
CA ILE A 256 -13.71 -15.14 -0.02
C ILE A 256 -15.06 -14.44 0.20
N LEU A 257 -15.74 -14.02 -0.88
CA LEU A 257 -17.10 -13.48 -0.79
C LEU A 257 -18.07 -14.55 -0.28
N LYS A 258 -18.03 -15.77 -0.85
CA LYS A 258 -18.85 -16.89 -0.37
C LYS A 258 -18.52 -17.29 1.07
N LEU A 259 -17.25 -17.25 1.45
CA LEU A 259 -16.85 -17.47 2.84
C LEU A 259 -17.46 -16.39 3.73
N SER A 260 -17.40 -15.11 3.35
CA SER A 260 -17.98 -14.02 4.16
C SER A 260 -19.51 -14.11 4.34
N GLU A 261 -20.22 -14.79 3.44
CA GLU A 261 -21.67 -15.04 3.52
C GLU A 261 -22.01 -16.26 4.38
N SER A 262 -21.02 -17.07 4.75
CA SER A 262 -21.19 -18.24 5.63
C SER A 262 -21.27 -17.83 7.10
N PHE A 263 -21.97 -18.63 7.90
CA PHE A 263 -22.04 -18.43 9.35
C PHE A 263 -20.78 -18.93 10.04
N TYR A 264 -20.21 -18.12 10.94
CA TYR A 264 -19.11 -18.47 11.83
C TYR A 264 -19.49 -18.12 13.27
N GLU A 265 -19.16 -19.01 14.22
CA GLU A 265 -19.34 -18.73 15.66
C GLU A 265 -18.40 -17.59 16.13
N GLU A 266 -17.18 -17.54 15.59
CA GLU A 266 -16.20 -16.50 15.90
C GLU A 266 -16.48 -15.23 15.10
N GLU A 267 -17.06 -14.24 15.76
CA GLU A 267 -17.46 -12.98 15.14
C GLU A 267 -16.28 -12.17 14.57
N LYS A 268 -15.09 -12.27 15.20
CA LYS A 268 -13.87 -11.58 14.72
C LYS A 268 -13.47 -12.05 13.33
N LEU A 269 -13.61 -13.35 13.06
CA LEU A 269 -13.31 -13.93 11.75
C LEU A 269 -14.28 -13.42 10.69
N SER A 270 -15.58 -13.36 11.01
CA SER A 270 -16.61 -12.82 10.11
C SER A 270 -16.31 -11.36 9.74
N GLU A 271 -15.93 -10.52 10.71
CA GLU A 271 -15.53 -9.14 10.43
C GLU A 271 -14.28 -9.06 9.56
N THR A 272 -13.24 -9.85 9.85
CA THR A 272 -12.00 -9.85 9.06
C THR A 272 -12.24 -10.34 7.62
N LEU A 273 -13.14 -11.31 7.40
CA LEU A 273 -13.56 -11.73 6.07
C LEU A 273 -14.23 -10.59 5.29
N LEU A 274 -15.18 -9.89 5.89
CA LEU A 274 -15.88 -8.75 5.26
C LEU A 274 -14.91 -7.62 4.90
N LEU A 275 -13.99 -7.28 5.80
CA LEU A 275 -12.94 -6.29 5.56
C LEU A 275 -12.04 -6.68 4.38
N SER A 276 -11.70 -7.97 4.30
CA SER A 276 -10.84 -8.51 3.25
C SER A 276 -11.55 -8.53 1.89
N VAL A 277 -12.84 -8.88 1.85
CA VAL A 277 -13.67 -8.76 0.64
C VAL A 277 -13.66 -7.33 0.12
N GLY A 278 -13.86 -6.33 0.98
CA GLY A 278 -13.79 -4.93 0.60
C GLY A 278 -12.44 -4.54 -0.01
N ALA A 279 -11.34 -4.89 0.67
CA ALA A 279 -9.99 -4.52 0.22
C ALA A 279 -9.60 -5.20 -1.10
N VAL A 280 -9.80 -6.53 -1.19
CA VAL A 280 -9.49 -7.33 -2.39
C VAL A 280 -10.33 -6.87 -3.58
N ALA A 281 -11.62 -6.56 -3.36
CA ALA A 281 -12.48 -6.04 -4.43
C ALA A 281 -12.01 -4.67 -4.93
N ASN A 282 -11.60 -3.76 -4.04
CA ASN A 282 -11.05 -2.46 -4.44
C ASN A 282 -9.80 -2.61 -5.32
N HIS A 283 -8.88 -3.51 -4.95
CA HIS A 283 -7.70 -3.79 -5.79
C HIS A 283 -8.09 -4.44 -7.13
N TYR A 284 -9.02 -5.39 -7.11
CA TYR A 284 -9.50 -6.08 -8.32
C TYR A 284 -10.14 -5.11 -9.33
N ILE A 285 -11.05 -4.24 -8.89
CA ILE A 285 -11.78 -3.30 -9.77
C ILE A 285 -10.82 -2.33 -10.48
N ARG A 286 -9.67 -2.02 -9.89
CA ARG A 286 -8.64 -1.14 -10.48
C ARG A 286 -7.76 -1.84 -11.53
N LEU A 287 -7.84 -3.16 -11.67
CA LEU A 287 -7.08 -3.90 -12.68
C LEU A 287 -7.68 -3.67 -14.09
N PRO A 288 -6.84 -3.56 -15.14
CA PRO A 288 -7.28 -3.23 -16.50
C PRO A 288 -8.20 -4.29 -17.14
N ASN A 289 -8.06 -5.56 -16.74
CA ASN A 289 -8.83 -6.69 -17.28
C ASN A 289 -9.85 -7.24 -16.26
N SER A 290 -10.28 -6.41 -15.31
CA SER A 290 -11.25 -6.83 -14.29
C SER A 290 -12.66 -6.99 -14.85
N ASN A 291 -13.44 -7.92 -14.29
CA ASN A 291 -14.85 -8.08 -14.63
C ASN A 291 -15.68 -7.07 -13.81
N PRO A 292 -16.30 -6.06 -14.44
CA PRO A 292 -17.05 -5.03 -13.72
C PRO A 292 -18.27 -5.59 -12.99
N ARG A 293 -18.85 -6.71 -13.47
CA ARG A 293 -20.02 -7.34 -12.82
C ARG A 293 -19.70 -7.82 -11.42
N LEU A 294 -18.52 -8.41 -11.22
CA LEU A 294 -18.11 -8.91 -9.91
C LEU A 294 -17.97 -7.77 -8.90
N GLY A 295 -17.46 -6.60 -9.32
CA GLY A 295 -17.42 -5.41 -8.47
C GLY A 295 -18.81 -4.96 -8.02
N SER A 296 -19.78 -4.91 -8.94
CA SER A 296 -21.17 -4.61 -8.61
C SER A 296 -21.81 -5.66 -7.69
N ASP A 297 -21.48 -6.93 -7.86
CA ASP A 297 -22.01 -8.02 -7.04
C ASP A 297 -21.50 -7.92 -5.59
N VAL A 298 -20.23 -7.56 -5.39
CA VAL A 298 -19.67 -7.28 -4.05
C VAL A 298 -20.39 -6.10 -3.39
N VAL A 299 -20.59 -4.98 -4.10
CA VAL A 299 -21.34 -3.81 -3.58
C VAL A 299 -22.75 -4.22 -3.16
N LYS A 300 -23.44 -5.00 -3.98
CA LYS A 300 -24.80 -5.50 -3.68
C LYS A 300 -24.81 -6.43 -2.48
N SER A 301 -23.88 -7.37 -2.38
CA SER A 301 -23.81 -8.31 -1.25
C SER A 301 -23.59 -7.56 0.06
N LEU A 302 -22.61 -6.65 0.12
CA LEU A 302 -22.37 -5.82 1.31
C LEU A 302 -23.55 -4.90 1.64
N SER A 303 -24.21 -4.32 0.64
CA SER A 303 -25.39 -3.47 0.84
C SER A 303 -26.57 -4.26 1.39
N ASN A 304 -26.81 -5.45 0.86
CA ASN A 304 -27.84 -6.37 1.33
C ASN A 304 -27.55 -6.81 2.76
N GLY A 305 -26.30 -7.14 3.07
CA GLY A 305 -25.86 -7.47 4.42
C GLY A 305 -26.11 -6.34 5.42
N LEU A 306 -25.72 -5.10 5.09
CA LEU A 306 -25.98 -3.94 5.93
C LEU A 306 -27.49 -3.67 6.12
N SER A 307 -28.30 -3.89 5.07
CA SER A 307 -29.75 -3.68 5.15
C SER A 307 -30.50 -4.72 6.01
N ARG A 308 -29.89 -5.91 6.21
CA ARG A 308 -30.43 -6.98 7.06
C ARG A 308 -30.09 -6.76 8.54
N CYS A 309 -29.11 -5.91 8.86
CA CYS A 309 -28.82 -5.56 10.24
C CYS A 309 -30.03 -4.85 10.86
N GLU A 310 -30.43 -5.25 12.06
CA GLU A 310 -31.44 -4.53 12.82
C GLU A 310 -30.96 -3.11 13.16
N SER A 311 -31.89 -2.17 13.30
CA SER A 311 -31.53 -0.79 13.64
C SER A 311 -30.86 -0.66 15.02
N SER A 312 -31.16 -1.58 15.94
CA SER A 312 -30.56 -1.73 17.27
C SER A 312 -29.21 -2.44 17.27
N ASP A 313 -28.90 -3.21 16.22
CA ASP A 313 -27.66 -3.97 16.12
C ASP A 313 -26.54 -3.11 15.52
N GLU A 314 -25.94 -2.28 16.39
CA GLU A 314 -24.80 -1.44 16.01
C GLU A 314 -23.59 -2.26 15.55
N ILE A 315 -23.36 -3.43 16.15
CA ILE A 315 -22.18 -4.25 15.87
C ILE A 315 -22.24 -4.76 14.44
N CYS A 316 -23.39 -5.29 14.00
CA CYS A 316 -23.62 -5.70 12.62
C CYS A 316 -23.37 -4.53 11.65
N GLN A 317 -23.96 -3.36 11.92
CA GLN A 317 -23.80 -2.19 11.04
C GLN A 317 -22.35 -1.73 10.93
N LEU A 318 -21.60 -1.73 12.03
CA LEU A 318 -20.18 -1.32 12.06
C LEU A 318 -19.31 -2.22 11.19
N ARG A 319 -19.52 -3.55 11.19
CA ARG A 319 -18.74 -4.50 10.38
C ARG A 319 -18.85 -4.18 8.89
N TYR A 320 -20.07 -3.97 8.39
CA TYR A 320 -20.31 -3.62 6.99
C TYR A 320 -19.80 -2.22 6.62
N LEU A 321 -19.99 -1.22 7.48
CA LEU A 321 -19.48 0.14 7.22
C LEU A 321 -17.95 0.18 7.12
N ARG A 322 -17.26 -0.62 7.94
CA ARG A 322 -15.80 -0.78 7.83
C ARG A 322 -15.40 -1.53 6.55
N ALA A 323 -16.17 -2.52 6.12
CA ALA A 323 -15.96 -3.17 4.82
C ALA A 323 -16.13 -2.19 3.65
N PHE A 324 -17.13 -1.30 3.70
CA PHE A 324 -17.28 -0.23 2.71
C PHE A 324 -16.12 0.75 2.69
N ARG A 325 -15.52 1.06 3.85
CA ARG A 325 -14.29 1.84 3.92
C ARG A 325 -13.15 1.21 3.12
N ASN A 326 -13.01 -0.11 3.13
CA ASN A 326 -12.00 -0.82 2.33
C ASN A 326 -12.36 -0.94 0.85
N LEU A 327 -13.66 -1.05 0.53
CA LEU A 327 -14.15 -1.17 -0.83
C LEU A 327 -13.96 0.10 -1.66
N VAL A 328 -14.09 1.28 -1.04
CA VAL A 328 -13.84 2.59 -1.68
C VAL A 328 -14.66 2.75 -2.98
N SER A 329 -15.89 2.24 -3.02
CA SER A 329 -16.75 2.29 -4.21
C SER A 329 -17.62 3.56 -4.23
N PRO A 330 -17.60 4.36 -5.32
CA PRO A 330 -18.50 5.50 -5.49
C PRO A 330 -19.99 5.15 -5.38
N ASP A 331 -20.38 3.94 -5.78
CA ASP A 331 -21.77 3.47 -5.73
C ASP A 331 -22.31 3.37 -4.29
N SER A 332 -21.43 3.35 -3.29
CA SER A 332 -21.80 3.28 -1.88
C SER A 332 -22.22 4.63 -1.26
N VAL A 333 -21.98 5.76 -1.93
CA VAL A 333 -22.21 7.11 -1.37
C VAL A 333 -23.64 7.30 -0.84
N PRO A 334 -24.73 6.97 -1.57
CA PRO A 334 -26.08 7.21 -1.07
C PRO A 334 -26.38 6.43 0.22
N LEU A 335 -25.86 5.21 0.32
CA LEU A 335 -26.00 4.34 1.49
C LEU A 335 -25.21 4.91 2.67
N LEU A 336 -23.95 5.30 2.46
CA LEU A 336 -23.10 5.88 3.50
C LEU A 336 -23.68 7.19 4.04
N LEU A 337 -24.21 8.08 3.18
CA LEU A 337 -24.84 9.33 3.59
C LEU A 337 -26.07 9.10 4.48
N ARG A 338 -26.89 8.08 4.17
CA ARG A 338 -28.04 7.72 5.00
C ARG A 338 -27.61 7.36 6.44
N HIS A 339 -26.58 6.54 6.58
CA HIS A 339 -26.07 6.14 7.91
C HIS A 339 -25.29 7.26 8.60
N ALA A 340 -24.61 8.13 7.86
CA ALA A 340 -23.92 9.31 8.41
C ALA A 340 -24.91 10.33 9.00
N VAL A 341 -26.03 10.59 8.33
CA VAL A 341 -27.00 11.61 8.80
C VAL A 341 -27.92 11.04 9.88
N ASN A 342 -28.40 9.80 9.74
CA ASN A 342 -29.47 9.25 10.58
C ASN A 342 -29.01 8.18 11.60
N GLY A 343 -27.77 7.69 11.52
CA GLY A 343 -27.29 6.60 12.38
C GLY A 343 -27.10 7.00 13.84
N THR A 344 -26.82 6.02 14.71
CA THR A 344 -26.38 6.27 16.09
C THR A 344 -25.01 6.93 16.11
N ARG A 345 -24.48 7.31 17.29
CA ARG A 345 -23.19 8.00 17.40
C ARG A 345 -22.05 7.21 16.74
N LYS A 346 -21.91 5.93 17.09
CA LYS A 346 -20.85 5.04 16.55
C LYS A 346 -21.03 4.76 15.06
N VAL A 347 -22.27 4.49 14.63
CA VAL A 347 -22.63 4.24 13.22
C VAL A 347 -22.35 5.47 12.36
N THR A 348 -22.68 6.66 12.85
CA THR A 348 -22.40 7.93 12.17
C THR A 348 -20.90 8.13 11.96
N VAL A 349 -20.08 7.91 12.99
CA VAL A 349 -18.62 8.02 12.87
C VAL A 349 -18.06 7.00 11.88
N ALA A 350 -18.52 5.74 11.91
CA ALA A 350 -18.06 4.71 10.98
C ALA A 350 -18.45 5.03 9.52
N ALA A 351 -19.68 5.49 9.29
CA ALA A 351 -20.12 5.92 7.96
C ALA A 351 -19.32 7.12 7.46
N MET A 352 -19.01 8.10 8.33
CA MET A 352 -18.14 9.23 7.98
C MET A 352 -16.70 8.78 7.68
N LYS A 353 -16.14 7.82 8.43
CA LYS A 353 -14.81 7.25 8.11
C LYS A 353 -14.80 6.57 6.74
N ALA A 354 -15.87 5.88 6.36
CA ALA A 354 -16.01 5.28 5.04
C ALA A 354 -16.13 6.34 3.93
N LEU A 355 -16.89 7.42 4.16
CA LEU A 355 -17.01 8.55 3.21
C LEU A 355 -15.68 9.28 3.00
N VAL A 356 -14.91 9.51 4.06
CA VAL A 356 -13.59 10.16 4.00
C VAL A 356 -12.56 9.32 3.24
N ALA A 357 -12.71 8.00 3.21
CA ALA A 357 -11.82 7.12 2.45
C ALA A 357 -12.08 7.15 0.93
N LEU A 358 -13.22 7.69 0.47
CA LEU A 358 -13.53 7.82 -0.95
C LEU A 358 -12.61 8.85 -1.63
N PRO A 359 -12.32 8.67 -2.94
CA PRO A 359 -11.55 9.65 -3.69
C PRO A 359 -12.25 11.02 -3.69
N LYS A 360 -11.48 12.10 -3.57
CA LYS A 360 -12.00 13.48 -3.51
C LYS A 360 -12.96 13.84 -4.66
N LYS A 361 -12.75 13.24 -5.84
CA LYS A 361 -13.60 13.42 -7.04
C LYS A 361 -15.05 12.96 -6.85
N VAL A 362 -15.32 12.14 -5.84
CA VAL A 362 -16.64 11.57 -5.54
C VAL A 362 -17.44 12.49 -4.59
N TRP A 363 -16.78 13.43 -3.91
CA TRP A 363 -17.45 14.37 -3.00
C TRP A 363 -18.19 15.44 -3.80
N ASP A 364 -19.47 15.17 -4.08
CA ASP A 364 -20.38 16.07 -4.79
C ASP A 364 -21.11 17.03 -3.83
N GLU A 365 -21.96 17.88 -4.39
CA GLU A 365 -22.76 18.85 -3.63
C GLU A 365 -23.64 18.19 -2.55
N LYS A 366 -24.15 16.97 -2.80
CA LYS A 366 -24.97 16.25 -1.81
C LYS A 366 -24.13 15.80 -0.62
N VAL A 367 -22.89 15.38 -0.87
CA VAL A 367 -21.92 15.05 0.19
C VAL A 367 -21.61 16.31 1.01
N PHE A 368 -21.35 17.45 0.36
CA PHE A 368 -21.08 18.70 1.07
C PHE A 368 -22.25 19.17 1.94
N GLN A 369 -23.49 19.14 1.42
CA GLN A 369 -24.69 19.49 2.20
C GLN A 369 -24.89 18.58 3.42
N ALA A 370 -24.62 17.28 3.29
CA ALA A 370 -24.67 16.36 4.41
C ALA A 370 -23.57 16.65 5.44
N CYS A 371 -22.35 16.94 5.00
CA CYS A 371 -21.23 17.27 5.88
C CYS A 371 -21.47 18.60 6.61
N GLU A 372 -22.02 19.61 5.94
CA GLU A 372 -22.44 20.87 6.53
C GLU A 372 -23.47 20.64 7.64
N LYS A 373 -24.52 19.85 7.35
CA LYS A 373 -25.55 19.46 8.32
C LYS A 373 -24.94 18.80 9.56
N ILE A 374 -23.97 17.91 9.39
CA ILE A 374 -23.30 17.21 10.48
C ILE A 374 -22.41 18.18 11.29
N PHE A 375 -21.55 18.96 10.62
CA PHE A 375 -20.58 19.84 11.27
C PHE A 375 -21.25 20.97 12.06
N LEU A 376 -22.23 21.64 11.46
CA LEU A 376 -23.01 22.73 12.05
C LEU A 376 -24.15 22.24 12.96
N GLN A 377 -24.32 20.92 13.08
CA GLN A 377 -25.36 20.29 13.91
C GLN A 377 -26.79 20.73 13.53
N LEU A 378 -27.06 20.87 12.23
CA LEU A 378 -28.38 21.25 11.73
C LEU A 378 -29.36 20.08 11.90
N GLY A 379 -30.34 20.26 12.79
CA GLY A 379 -31.42 19.30 13.08
C GLY A 379 -31.18 18.37 14.27
N ARG A 380 -29.96 17.89 14.51
CA ARG A 380 -29.60 17.10 15.71
C ARG A 380 -28.16 17.32 16.15
N ARG A 381 -27.85 16.94 17.39
CA ARG A 381 -26.47 16.89 17.88
C ARG A 381 -25.74 15.65 17.33
N TYR A 382 -24.52 15.86 16.88
CA TYR A 382 -23.61 14.83 16.39
C TYR A 382 -22.39 14.70 17.30
N ASP A 383 -21.77 13.52 17.29
CA ASP A 383 -20.49 13.26 17.97
C ASP A 383 -19.39 14.18 17.41
N SER A 384 -18.48 14.62 18.28
CA SER A 384 -17.37 15.50 17.87
C SER A 384 -16.52 14.90 16.76
N SER A 385 -16.26 13.59 16.78
CA SER A 385 -15.44 12.90 15.77
C SER A 385 -16.13 12.86 14.41
N ALA A 386 -17.47 12.75 14.40
CA ALA A 386 -18.24 12.84 13.15
C ALA A 386 -18.18 14.25 12.56
N ARG A 387 -18.23 15.28 13.42
CA ARG A 387 -18.11 16.68 13.01
C ARG A 387 -16.74 16.99 12.42
N THR A 388 -15.66 16.54 13.05
CA THR A 388 -14.30 16.76 12.55
C THR A 388 -14.03 16.01 11.25
N LEU A 389 -14.56 14.78 11.09
CA LEU A 389 -14.53 14.06 9.82
C LEU A 389 -15.31 14.78 8.72
N ALA A 390 -16.49 15.31 9.02
CA ALA A 390 -17.28 16.10 8.08
C ALA A 390 -16.54 17.39 7.68
N LEU A 391 -15.84 18.01 8.63
CA LEU A 391 -14.98 19.15 8.35
C LEU A 391 -13.83 18.80 7.41
N ASP A 392 -13.19 17.64 7.60
CA ASP A 392 -12.11 17.20 6.70
C ASP A 392 -12.59 17.06 5.25
N VAL A 393 -13.80 16.53 5.03
CA VAL A 393 -14.41 16.46 3.68
C VAL A 393 -14.59 17.87 3.09
N ILE A 394 -15.08 18.82 3.88
CA ILE A 394 -15.33 20.19 3.40
C ILE A 394 -14.02 20.94 3.09
N LEU A 395 -13.02 20.82 3.97
CA LEU A 395 -11.74 21.55 3.84
C LEU A 395 -10.81 20.95 2.78
N GLU A 396 -10.81 19.62 2.64
CA GLU A 396 -9.96 18.94 1.66
C GLU A 396 -10.60 18.75 0.29
N GLY A 397 -11.93 18.92 0.19
CA GLY A 397 -12.68 18.93 -1.05
C GLY A 397 -12.67 20.31 -1.74
N GLU A 398 -13.20 20.34 -2.96
CA GLU A 398 -13.40 21.59 -3.73
C GLU A 398 -14.75 22.22 -3.40
N SER A 399 -14.98 22.55 -2.12
CA SER A 399 -16.23 23.16 -1.65
C SER A 399 -16.40 24.61 -2.13
N SER A 400 -17.65 25.09 -2.10
CA SER A 400 -17.97 26.47 -2.49
C SER A 400 -17.30 27.49 -1.55
N SER A 401 -16.96 28.66 -2.09
CA SER A 401 -16.33 29.72 -1.27
C SER A 401 -17.24 30.23 -0.15
N ASP A 402 -18.55 30.20 -0.37
CA ASP A 402 -19.55 30.60 0.62
C ASP A 402 -19.63 29.61 1.78
N LEU A 403 -19.60 28.30 1.49
CA LEU A 403 -19.55 27.27 2.54
C LEU A 403 -18.25 27.38 3.34
N LEU A 404 -17.10 27.57 2.68
CA LEU A 404 -15.83 27.76 3.38
C LEU A 404 -15.87 28.99 4.30
N GLU A 405 -16.48 30.09 3.86
CA GLU A 405 -16.68 31.27 4.71
C GLU A 405 -17.55 30.96 5.93
N GLU A 406 -18.68 30.27 5.77
CA GLU A 406 -19.54 29.91 6.91
C GLU A 406 -18.79 29.04 7.93
N ILE A 407 -18.00 28.09 7.45
CA ILE A 407 -17.16 27.22 8.29
C ILE A 407 -16.11 28.04 9.04
N VAL A 408 -15.46 29.02 8.40
CA VAL A 408 -14.50 29.89 9.09
C VAL A 408 -15.20 30.77 10.13
N LEU A 409 -16.39 31.30 9.81
CA LEU A 409 -17.21 32.10 10.72
C LEU A 409 -17.69 31.32 11.96
N TYR A 410 -17.76 29.98 11.87
CA TYR A 410 -18.07 29.13 13.02
C TYR A 410 -17.05 29.28 14.17
N LEU A 411 -15.80 29.71 13.92
CA LEU A 411 -14.83 30.03 14.99
C LEU A 411 -15.35 31.05 16.01
N ARG A 412 -16.30 31.90 15.61
CA ARG A 412 -16.94 32.89 16.48
C ARG A 412 -18.18 32.36 17.20
N LYS A 413 -18.85 31.34 16.65
CA LYS A 413 -20.10 30.81 17.23
C LYS A 413 -19.80 30.22 18.62
N PRO A 414 -20.64 30.48 19.64
CA PRO A 414 -20.50 29.82 20.93
C PRO A 414 -20.84 28.34 20.76
N ASP A 415 -19.86 27.47 21.02
CA ASP A 415 -20.02 26.03 21.01
C ASP A 415 -19.34 25.47 22.27
N PRO A 416 -20.05 24.66 23.09
CA PRO A 416 -19.45 24.01 24.25
C PRO A 416 -18.28 23.08 23.88
N ALA A 417 -18.27 22.51 22.67
CA ALA A 417 -17.18 21.68 22.15
C ALA A 417 -16.05 22.54 21.57
N TYR A 418 -15.34 23.27 22.43
CA TYR A 418 -14.22 24.15 22.02
C TYR A 418 -13.08 23.41 21.29
N GLU A 419 -12.94 22.10 21.50
CA GLU A 419 -11.98 21.24 20.79
C GLU A 419 -12.28 21.13 19.29
N VAL A 420 -13.56 21.21 18.88
CA VAL A 420 -13.94 21.22 17.44
C VAL A 420 -13.50 22.53 16.77
N LYS A 421 -13.58 23.66 17.49
CA LYS A 421 -13.05 24.95 16.99
C LYS A 421 -11.53 24.94 16.89
N GLN A 422 -10.86 24.35 17.88
CA GLN A 422 -9.40 24.17 17.83
C GLN A 422 -9.01 23.26 16.65
N TYR A 423 -9.73 22.16 16.44
CA TYR A 423 -9.53 21.27 15.29
C TYR A 423 -9.59 22.05 13.98
N LEU A 424 -10.64 22.86 13.77
CA LEU A 424 -10.77 23.72 12.60
C LEU A 424 -9.57 24.64 12.42
N LEU A 425 -9.15 25.35 13.46
CA LEU A 425 -7.99 26.25 13.38
C LEU A 425 -6.70 25.52 13.00
N GLN A 426 -6.46 24.34 13.58
CA GLN A 426 -5.28 23.54 13.27
C GLN A 426 -5.31 23.00 11.84
N ARG A 427 -6.47 22.55 11.35
CA ARG A 427 -6.64 22.06 9.98
C ARG A 427 -6.51 23.16 8.95
N LEU A 428 -7.06 24.35 9.19
CA LEU A 428 -6.85 25.53 8.33
C LEU A 428 -5.36 25.84 8.17
N ARG A 429 -4.59 25.86 9.28
CA ARG A 429 -3.13 26.08 9.26
C ARG A 429 -2.40 24.95 8.54
N GLN A 430 -2.75 23.71 8.83
CA GLN A 430 -2.12 22.53 8.25
C GLN A 430 -2.30 22.47 6.72
N ILE A 431 -3.51 22.67 6.22
CA ILE A 431 -3.82 22.62 4.79
C ILE A 431 -3.20 23.83 4.08
N SER A 432 -3.31 25.03 4.67
CA SER A 432 -2.70 26.25 4.12
C SER A 432 -1.18 26.12 3.95
N SER A 433 -0.49 25.43 4.89
CA SER A 433 0.96 25.23 4.79
C SER A 433 1.41 24.39 3.58
N LYS A 434 0.49 23.60 2.99
CA LYS A 434 0.77 22.76 1.81
C LYS A 434 0.18 23.34 0.52
N ASN A 435 -0.99 23.97 0.60
CA ASN A 435 -1.73 24.45 -0.57
C ASN A 435 -1.86 25.98 -0.55
N LYS A 436 -1.08 26.64 -1.42
CA LYS A 436 -1.08 28.10 -1.57
C LYS A 436 -2.41 28.66 -2.07
N GLU A 437 -3.15 27.90 -2.88
CA GLU A 437 -4.46 28.34 -3.39
C GLU A 437 -5.49 28.37 -2.24
N PHE A 438 -5.51 27.32 -1.43
CA PHE A 438 -6.33 27.25 -0.23
C PHE A 438 -5.96 28.36 0.76
N GLU A 439 -4.66 28.58 0.99
CA GLU A 439 -4.16 29.68 1.82
C GLU A 439 -4.66 31.04 1.35
N SER A 440 -4.66 31.28 0.03
CA SER A 440 -5.17 32.53 -0.56
C SER A 440 -6.68 32.70 -0.34
N LYS A 441 -7.47 31.63 -0.51
CA LYS A 441 -8.92 31.65 -0.24
C LYS A 441 -9.20 31.99 1.23
N VAL A 442 -8.51 31.33 2.16
CA VAL A 442 -8.63 31.60 3.59
C VAL A 442 -8.22 33.04 3.90
N HIS A 443 -7.08 33.52 3.40
CA HIS A 443 -6.65 34.91 3.62
C HIS A 443 -7.68 35.94 3.12
N LYS A 444 -8.33 35.69 1.98
CA LYS A 444 -9.40 36.57 1.47
C LYS A 444 -10.61 36.62 2.40
N ILE A 445 -11.04 35.49 2.95
CA ILE A 445 -12.14 35.43 3.93
C ILE A 445 -11.77 36.23 5.19
N PHE A 446 -10.56 36.00 5.71
CA PHE A 446 -10.05 36.75 6.86
C PHE A 446 -9.95 38.26 6.59
N ALA A 447 -9.50 38.66 5.40
CA ALA A 447 -9.42 40.06 5.01
C ALA A 447 -10.81 40.72 4.87
N ARG A 448 -11.80 40.00 4.32
CA ARG A 448 -13.18 40.51 4.15
C ARG A 448 -13.91 40.67 5.49
N GLU A 449 -13.86 39.65 6.34
CA GLU A 449 -14.53 39.67 7.65
C GLU A 449 -13.78 40.54 8.67
N GLY A 450 -12.50 40.86 8.39
CA GLY A 450 -11.72 41.86 9.10
C GLY A 450 -11.69 41.62 10.62
N SER A 451 -12.15 42.62 11.37
CA SER A 451 -12.16 42.62 12.84
C SER A 451 -13.00 41.51 13.47
N ARG A 452 -13.94 40.91 12.73
CA ARG A 452 -14.79 39.81 13.23
C ARG A 452 -14.01 38.52 13.46
N LEU A 453 -12.99 38.25 12.65
CA LEU A 453 -12.14 37.07 12.75
C LEU A 453 -10.74 37.38 13.29
N PHE A 454 -10.19 38.56 12.98
CA PHE A 454 -8.89 39.00 13.51
C PHE A 454 -9.01 39.54 14.95
N ASN A 455 -9.32 38.65 15.88
CA ASN A 455 -9.30 38.95 17.31
C ASN A 455 -8.86 37.72 18.12
N TYR A 456 -8.40 37.97 19.34
CA TYR A 456 -7.92 36.94 20.26
C TYR A 456 -9.03 35.95 20.66
N HIS A 457 -10.31 36.34 20.58
CA HIS A 457 -11.43 35.44 20.89
C HIS A 457 -11.64 34.37 19.80
N ALA A 458 -11.50 34.74 18.52
CA ALA A 458 -11.62 33.80 17.40
C ALA A 458 -10.35 32.97 17.16
N LEU A 459 -9.16 33.57 17.33
CA LEU A 459 -7.87 32.90 17.05
C LEU A 459 -7.21 32.25 18.28
N GLY A 460 -7.59 32.66 19.50
CA GLY A 460 -7.07 32.14 20.76
C GLY A 460 -7.96 31.05 21.36
N GLN A 461 -8.16 29.94 20.64
CA GLN A 461 -8.96 28.82 21.15
C GLN A 461 -8.21 28.09 22.28
N ARG A 462 -8.95 27.71 23.33
CA ARG A 462 -8.42 27.01 24.52
C ARG A 462 -8.06 25.53 24.28
N GLY A 463 -8.58 24.92 23.20
CA GLY A 463 -8.46 23.47 22.97
C GLY A 463 -7.02 22.98 22.80
N LEU A 464 -6.80 21.71 23.17
CA LEU A 464 -5.51 21.04 23.07
C LEU A 464 -5.35 20.22 21.78
N THR A 465 -6.45 20.02 21.04
CA THR A 465 -6.46 19.30 19.75
C THR A 465 -5.39 19.84 18.80
N THR A 466 -4.67 18.93 18.13
CA THR A 466 -3.56 19.28 17.23
C THR A 466 -3.63 18.55 15.91
N ALA A 467 -3.21 19.22 14.84
CA ALA A 467 -3.11 18.64 13.51
C ALA A 467 -1.89 19.23 12.80
N PHE A 468 -0.98 18.37 12.34
CA PHE A 468 0.24 18.82 11.68
C PHE A 468 0.76 17.82 10.66
N THR A 469 1.61 18.31 9.75
CA THR A 469 2.40 17.46 8.85
C THR A 469 3.88 17.78 8.98
N ARG A 470 4.72 16.74 9.00
CA ARG A 470 6.18 16.84 8.95
C ARG A 470 6.72 15.97 7.83
N SER A 471 7.67 16.49 7.07
CA SER A 471 8.37 15.69 6.06
C SER A 471 9.50 14.92 6.72
N PHE A 472 9.54 13.60 6.51
CA PHE A 472 10.63 12.73 6.98
C PHE A 472 11.60 12.37 5.84
N LEU A 473 11.13 12.42 4.60
CA LEU A 473 11.91 12.16 3.39
C LEU A 473 11.67 13.28 2.38
N LYS A 474 12.76 13.83 1.82
CA LYS A 474 12.74 14.74 0.67
C LYS A 474 13.76 14.24 -0.33
N SER A 475 13.29 13.85 -1.51
CA SER A 475 14.08 13.44 -2.66
C SER A 475 13.51 14.12 -3.91
N PRO A 476 14.31 14.39 -4.95
CA PRO A 476 13.79 14.93 -6.22
C PRO A 476 12.64 14.10 -6.82
N SER A 477 12.60 12.80 -6.54
CA SER A 477 11.61 11.85 -7.09
C SER A 477 10.47 11.49 -6.14
N ALA A 478 10.64 11.71 -4.84
CA ALA A 478 9.68 11.26 -3.84
C ALA A 478 9.77 12.08 -2.56
N ASN A 479 8.60 12.38 -1.98
CA ASN A 479 8.47 13.03 -0.69
C ASN A 479 7.75 12.11 0.29
N GLY A 480 8.29 11.97 1.49
CA GLY A 480 7.64 11.24 2.58
C GLY A 480 7.17 12.20 3.65
N SER A 481 5.90 12.07 4.05
CA SER A 481 5.26 12.91 5.05
C SER A 481 4.63 12.07 6.16
N LEU A 482 4.82 12.53 7.39
CA LEU A 482 4.11 12.06 8.57
C LEU A 482 3.01 13.07 8.89
N VAL A 483 1.76 12.63 8.78
CA VAL A 483 0.57 13.41 9.12
C VAL A 483 0.10 12.93 10.48
N SER A 484 -0.09 13.83 11.43
CA SER A 484 -0.68 13.47 12.71
C SER A 484 -1.81 14.41 13.08
N ILE A 485 -2.90 13.81 13.55
CA ILE A 485 -4.11 14.48 13.99
C ILE A 485 -4.47 13.87 15.35
N GLN A 486 -4.56 14.69 16.39
CA GLN A 486 -4.86 14.27 17.75
C GLN A 486 -6.05 15.08 18.26
N GLU A 487 -7.23 14.46 18.27
CA GLU A 487 -8.47 15.01 18.78
C GLU A 487 -8.57 14.74 20.27
N ILE A 488 -8.74 15.82 21.03
CA ILE A 488 -8.85 15.78 22.48
C ILE A 488 -10.30 16.08 22.89
N SER A 489 -10.77 15.43 23.94
CA SER A 489 -12.02 15.72 24.61
C SER A 489 -11.80 15.63 26.12
N GLY A 490 -12.23 16.65 26.88
CA GLY A 490 -12.07 16.65 28.35
C GLY A 490 -10.61 16.55 28.82
N GLY A 491 -9.65 17.01 28.02
CA GLY A 491 -8.22 16.90 28.32
C GLY A 491 -7.58 15.55 27.99
N LEU A 492 -8.33 14.58 27.49
CA LEU A 492 -7.86 13.25 27.10
C LEU A 492 -7.98 13.01 25.60
N LEU A 493 -7.14 12.12 25.07
CA LEU A 493 -7.20 11.72 23.66
C LEU A 493 -8.53 11.00 23.39
N LYS A 494 -9.34 11.54 22.48
CA LYS A 494 -10.56 10.89 21.98
C LYS A 494 -10.25 10.09 20.71
N ARG A 495 -9.51 10.69 19.77
CA ARG A 495 -9.11 10.06 18.52
C ARG A 495 -7.74 10.57 18.07
N GLY A 496 -6.78 9.67 17.91
CA GLY A 496 -5.46 9.96 17.35
C GLY A 496 -5.28 9.27 16.01
N ILE A 497 -4.66 9.93 15.05
CA ILE A 497 -4.26 9.37 13.77
C ILE A 497 -2.82 9.77 13.50
N VAL A 498 -2.02 8.79 13.11
CA VAL A 498 -0.67 8.96 12.56
C VAL A 498 -0.62 8.24 11.23
N ASP A 499 -0.49 9.00 10.15
CA ASP A 499 -0.44 8.49 8.79
C ASP A 499 0.94 8.72 8.18
N VAL A 500 1.48 7.67 7.58
CA VAL A 500 2.76 7.71 6.85
C VAL A 500 2.46 7.64 5.37
N SER A 501 2.53 8.79 4.72
CA SER A 501 2.27 8.93 3.29
C SER A 501 3.56 9.15 2.49
N VAL A 502 3.57 8.59 1.28
CA VAL A 502 4.63 8.76 0.29
C VAL A 502 4.00 9.33 -0.97
N GLU A 503 4.62 10.38 -1.49
CA GLU A 503 4.22 11.05 -2.71
C GLU A 503 5.30 10.85 -3.77
N SER A 504 4.89 10.37 -4.94
CA SER A 504 5.75 10.20 -6.11
C SER A 504 4.92 10.23 -7.39
N VAL A 505 5.49 10.72 -8.49
CA VAL A 505 4.80 10.79 -9.80
C VAL A 505 3.45 11.54 -9.75
N GLY A 506 3.34 12.54 -8.87
CA GLY A 506 2.13 13.36 -8.71
C GLY A 506 0.96 12.65 -8.01
N GLU A 507 1.17 11.45 -7.47
CA GLU A 507 0.20 10.71 -6.64
C GLU A 507 0.74 10.54 -5.22
N SER A 508 -0.16 10.46 -4.24
CA SER A 508 0.15 10.27 -2.83
C SER A 508 -0.55 9.02 -2.31
N SER A 509 0.21 8.18 -1.63
CA SER A 509 -0.27 6.89 -1.12
C SER A 509 0.07 6.75 0.36
N SER A 510 -0.92 6.31 1.15
CA SER A 510 -0.70 5.94 2.55
C SER A 510 -0.15 4.52 2.60
N ILE A 511 1.06 4.39 3.17
CA ILE A 511 1.69 3.09 3.36
C ILE A 511 1.19 2.43 4.64
N PHE A 512 1.03 3.24 5.68
CA PHE A 512 0.63 2.78 7.00
C PHE A 512 -0.07 3.90 7.77
N THR A 513 -1.24 3.59 8.31
CA THR A 513 -1.97 4.47 9.22
C THR A 513 -2.18 3.76 10.56
N LEU A 514 -1.82 4.44 11.64
CA LEU A 514 -2.13 4.06 13.01
C LEU A 514 -3.18 5.03 13.57
N GLY A 515 -4.33 4.49 13.94
CA GLY A 515 -5.38 5.18 14.66
C GLY A 515 -5.44 4.72 16.11
N LEU A 516 -5.64 5.63 17.04
CA LEU A 516 -6.00 5.36 18.43
C LEU A 516 -7.37 5.96 18.70
N PHE A 517 -8.18 5.29 19.50
CA PHE A 517 -9.46 5.83 19.96
C PHE A 517 -9.66 5.52 21.43
N ALA A 518 -10.27 6.45 22.16
CA ALA A 518 -10.69 6.22 23.53
C ALA A 518 -11.98 6.97 23.86
N GLY A 519 -12.74 6.42 24.79
CA GLY A 519 -13.99 6.97 25.33
C GLY A 519 -14.14 6.65 26.82
N GLY A 520 -14.93 7.43 27.55
CA GLY A 520 -15.26 7.16 28.97
C GLY A 520 -14.11 7.34 29.99
N LEU A 521 -12.91 7.75 29.57
CA LEU A 521 -11.72 7.84 30.44
C LEU A 521 -11.67 9.09 31.35
N SER A 522 -12.52 10.08 31.13
CA SER A 522 -12.56 11.32 31.93
C SER A 522 -12.86 11.06 33.41
N SER A 523 -13.60 9.98 33.70
CA SER A 523 -13.93 9.52 35.06
C SER A 523 -12.70 9.12 35.90
N PHE A 524 -11.59 8.72 35.28
CA PHE A 524 -10.37 8.28 35.98
C PHE A 524 -9.41 9.41 36.30
N VAL A 525 -9.49 10.51 35.57
CA VAL A 525 -8.52 11.60 35.62
C VAL A 525 -9.03 12.77 36.47
N SER A 526 -10.34 12.82 36.70
CA SER A 526 -10.98 13.88 37.47
C SER A 526 -11.37 13.40 38.87
N SER A 527 -10.45 13.48 39.84
CA SER A 527 -10.82 13.44 41.26
C SER A 527 -11.12 14.82 41.86
N ASP A 528 -10.79 15.92 41.18
CA ASP A 528 -10.96 17.29 41.70
C ASP A 528 -11.41 18.29 40.63
N SER A 529 -12.71 18.36 40.36
CA SER A 529 -13.36 19.61 39.92
C SER A 529 -14.88 19.55 40.06
N GLU A 530 -15.39 19.84 41.26
CA GLU A 530 -16.79 20.23 41.50
C GLU A 530 -17.13 21.65 40.96
N SER A 531 -16.27 22.27 40.16
CA SER A 531 -16.44 23.65 39.70
C SER A 531 -16.35 23.80 38.17
N ALA A 532 -17.23 23.09 37.46
CA ALA A 532 -17.72 23.52 36.16
C ALA A 532 -19.14 22.98 35.94
N GLY A 533 -20.12 23.61 36.60
CA GLY A 533 -21.53 23.44 36.26
C GLY A 533 -21.77 23.86 34.80
N GLY A 534 -21.80 22.87 33.91
CA GLY A 534 -22.11 23.03 32.50
C GLY A 534 -22.21 21.66 31.86
N LEU A 535 -23.44 21.20 31.63
CA LEU A 535 -23.78 19.90 31.05
C LEU A 535 -22.92 19.57 29.82
N SER A 536 -21.82 18.82 30.00
CA SER A 536 -21.34 17.93 28.95
C SER A 536 -22.25 16.71 28.97
N SER A 537 -23.34 16.77 28.23
CA SER A 537 -24.27 15.66 27.99
C SER A 537 -23.63 14.57 27.10
N GLU A 538 -22.36 14.25 27.32
CA GLU A 538 -21.82 12.95 26.93
C GLU A 538 -22.34 11.99 28.02
N ALA A 539 -23.45 11.31 27.72
CA ALA A 539 -23.93 10.20 28.53
C ALA A 539 -22.74 9.32 28.92
N SER A 540 -22.71 8.82 30.15
CA SER A 540 -21.61 7.99 30.69
C SER A 540 -21.24 6.88 29.71
N GLU A 541 -20.21 7.13 28.90
CA GLU A 541 -19.64 6.13 28.01
C GLU A 541 -18.78 5.22 28.87
N ASP A 542 -18.89 3.90 28.65
CA ASP A 542 -17.99 2.95 29.26
C ASP A 542 -16.55 3.27 28.86
N ALA A 543 -15.63 3.04 29.78
CA ALA A 543 -14.21 3.26 29.54
C ALA A 543 -13.72 2.26 28.48
N THR A 544 -13.46 2.75 27.26
CA THR A 544 -12.99 1.92 26.14
C THR A 544 -11.78 2.58 25.52
N ALA A 545 -10.76 1.80 25.18
CA ALA A 545 -9.69 2.25 24.30
C ALA A 545 -9.28 1.17 23.31
N GLY A 546 -8.77 1.60 22.17
CA GLY A 546 -8.29 0.67 21.16
C GLY A 546 -7.51 1.35 20.05
N MET A 547 -7.18 0.54 19.06
CA MET A 547 -6.31 0.88 17.97
C MET A 547 -6.91 0.42 16.64
N GLU A 548 -6.79 1.26 15.62
CA GLU A 548 -7.14 0.94 14.25
C GLU A 548 -5.87 0.96 13.41
N ILE A 549 -5.68 -0.03 12.56
CA ILE A 549 -4.52 -0.09 11.67
C ILE A 549 -5.00 -0.14 10.23
N SER A 550 -4.32 0.59 9.35
CA SER A 550 -4.45 0.41 7.91
C SER A 550 -3.08 0.19 7.29
N LEU A 551 -2.99 -0.81 6.42
CA LEU A 551 -1.79 -1.21 5.71
C LEU A 551 -2.08 -1.16 4.20
N LEU A 552 -1.32 -0.35 3.45
CA LEU A 552 -1.50 -0.18 2.00
C LEU A 552 -2.95 0.14 1.59
N GLY A 553 -3.64 0.93 2.40
CA GLY A 553 -5.03 1.33 2.17
C GLY A 553 -6.10 0.32 2.64
N ALA A 554 -5.72 -0.91 3.04
CA ALA A 554 -6.64 -1.86 3.65
C ALA A 554 -6.69 -1.64 5.16
N GLN A 555 -7.87 -1.30 5.71
CA GLN A 555 -8.09 -1.29 7.16
C GLN A 555 -8.30 -2.73 7.65
N ILE A 556 -7.57 -3.10 8.70
CA ILE A 556 -7.81 -4.36 9.42
C ILE A 556 -8.77 -4.13 10.60
N ARG A 557 -9.28 -5.22 11.17
CA ARG A 557 -10.19 -5.18 12.31
C ARG A 557 -9.57 -4.35 13.45
N PRO A 558 -10.31 -3.41 14.05
CA PRO A 558 -9.81 -2.67 15.21
C PRO A 558 -9.48 -3.60 16.39
N PHE A 559 -8.38 -3.30 17.08
CA PHE A 559 -7.99 -3.96 18.32
C PHE A 559 -8.52 -3.15 19.48
N VAL A 560 -9.37 -3.76 20.31
CA VAL A 560 -9.87 -3.14 21.55
C VAL A 560 -8.96 -3.61 22.67
N PHE A 561 -8.35 -2.67 23.40
CA PHE A 561 -7.45 -2.99 24.51
C PHE A 561 -8.23 -3.37 25.77
N PHE A 562 -9.32 -2.65 26.04
CA PHE A 562 -10.25 -2.92 27.12
C PHE A 562 -11.60 -2.32 26.79
N ASN A 563 -12.65 -2.92 27.33
CA ASN A 563 -14.01 -2.43 27.26
C ASN A 563 -14.68 -2.49 28.64
N GLY A 564 -14.77 -1.33 29.29
CA GLY A 564 -15.26 -1.18 30.65
C GLY A 564 -14.15 -1.00 31.68
N GLN A 565 -14.53 -0.44 32.83
CA GLN A 565 -13.59 -0.09 33.90
C GLN A 565 -12.93 -1.32 34.55
N GLY A 566 -13.66 -2.44 34.65
CA GLY A 566 -13.15 -3.67 35.25
C GLY A 566 -11.97 -4.28 34.49
N GLU A 567 -12.07 -4.35 33.15
CA GLU A 567 -10.98 -4.86 32.30
C GLU A 567 -9.76 -3.94 32.34
N LEU A 568 -9.97 -2.62 32.27
CA LEU A 568 -8.89 -1.63 32.39
C LEU A 568 -8.12 -1.80 33.72
N MET A 569 -8.84 -1.84 34.84
CA MET A 569 -8.20 -2.03 36.14
C MET A 569 -7.51 -3.39 36.23
N GLY A 570 -8.09 -4.44 35.65
CA GLY A 570 -7.45 -5.75 35.54
C GLY A 570 -6.09 -5.69 34.84
N HIS A 571 -5.98 -4.95 33.73
CA HIS A 571 -4.70 -4.75 33.03
C HIS A 571 -3.69 -3.94 33.84
N VAL A 572 -4.14 -2.87 34.52
CA VAL A 572 -3.27 -2.05 35.38
C VAL A 572 -2.71 -2.86 36.54
N TRP A 573 -3.56 -3.63 37.24
CA TRP A 573 -3.13 -4.44 38.40
C TRP A 573 -2.26 -5.63 38.02
N SER A 574 -2.51 -6.25 36.87
CA SER A 574 -1.68 -7.34 36.35
C SER A 574 -0.36 -6.85 35.73
N GLY A 575 -0.20 -5.53 35.54
CA GLY A 575 0.93 -4.98 34.82
C GLY A 575 0.98 -5.46 33.36
N THR A 576 -0.19 -5.67 32.73
CA THR A 576 -0.26 -6.06 31.32
C THR A 576 0.43 -4.98 30.48
N ALA A 577 1.36 -5.39 29.61
CA ALA A 577 2.20 -4.50 28.81
C ALA A 577 3.18 -3.61 29.60
N SER A 578 3.50 -3.96 30.87
CA SER A 578 4.63 -3.36 31.60
C SER A 578 5.98 -3.66 30.96
N THR A 579 6.04 -4.68 30.09
CA THR A 579 7.16 -4.99 29.21
C THR A 579 6.76 -4.87 27.75
N ARG A 580 7.75 -4.62 26.89
CA ARG A 580 7.59 -4.58 25.43
C ARG A 580 6.82 -5.81 24.91
N THR A 581 5.62 -5.56 24.41
CA THR A 581 4.71 -6.58 23.88
C THR A 581 4.36 -6.27 22.41
N PRO A 582 4.59 -7.20 21.46
CA PRO A 582 4.12 -7.03 20.08
C PRO A 582 2.59 -6.95 20.03
N ALA A 583 2.06 -5.88 19.43
CA ALA A 583 0.63 -5.69 19.23
C ALA A 583 0.18 -6.07 17.81
N PHE A 584 1.06 -5.86 16.82
CA PHE A 584 0.78 -6.21 15.43
C PHE A 584 2.08 -6.52 14.70
N GLN A 585 2.13 -7.66 14.01
CA GLN A 585 3.25 -8.07 13.18
C GLN A 585 2.72 -8.53 11.83
N ALA A 586 3.41 -8.18 10.74
CA ALA A 586 3.04 -8.63 9.40
C ALA A 586 4.19 -8.63 8.38
N LEU A 587 4.14 -9.59 7.47
CA LEU A 587 4.86 -9.57 6.21
C LEU A 587 3.89 -9.20 5.08
N SER A 588 4.26 -8.23 4.25
CA SER A 588 3.41 -7.71 3.19
C SER A 588 4.22 -7.41 1.93
N LEU A 589 3.58 -7.59 0.77
CA LEU A 589 4.14 -7.29 -0.54
C LEU A 589 3.86 -5.83 -0.90
N LEU A 590 4.90 -5.01 -0.95
CA LEU A 590 4.83 -3.59 -1.32
C LEU A 590 4.92 -3.35 -2.83
N HIS A 591 5.91 -3.97 -3.48
CA HIS A 591 6.15 -3.79 -4.91
C HIS A 591 5.98 -5.13 -5.60
N ASP A 592 5.21 -5.13 -6.69
CA ASP A 592 5.01 -6.30 -7.54
C ASP A 592 4.90 -5.88 -8.99
N HIS A 593 5.98 -6.12 -9.73
CA HIS A 593 6.00 -5.93 -11.17
C HIS A 593 6.78 -7.04 -11.84
N ARG A 594 6.24 -7.56 -12.92
CA ARG A 594 6.90 -8.55 -13.78
C ARG A 594 6.45 -8.30 -15.20
N GLU A 595 7.39 -8.14 -16.10
CA GLU A 595 7.12 -7.93 -17.51
C GLU A 595 8.12 -8.72 -18.33
N LEU A 596 7.59 -9.49 -19.30
CA LEU A 596 8.40 -10.15 -20.32
C LEU A 596 8.44 -9.28 -21.58
N LEU A 597 9.64 -8.84 -21.93
CA LEU A 597 9.90 -8.00 -23.10
C LEU A 597 10.53 -8.82 -24.23
N PRO A 598 9.81 -9.07 -25.34
CA PRO A 598 10.41 -9.66 -26.53
C PRO A 598 11.31 -8.63 -27.23
N LEU A 599 12.61 -8.90 -27.30
CA LEU A 599 13.63 -8.07 -27.93
C LEU A 599 13.71 -8.32 -29.43
N GLN A 600 14.18 -7.33 -30.19
CA GLN A 600 14.35 -7.41 -31.65
C GLN A 600 15.37 -8.45 -32.07
N THR A 601 16.31 -8.75 -31.18
CA THR A 601 17.31 -9.81 -31.29
C THR A 601 16.74 -11.22 -31.28
N GLY A 602 15.46 -11.39 -30.95
CA GLY A 602 14.85 -12.72 -30.79
C GLY A 602 14.99 -13.31 -29.38
N PHE A 603 15.47 -12.52 -28.41
CA PHE A 603 15.55 -12.92 -27.00
C PHE A 603 14.39 -12.34 -26.21
N ILE A 604 14.07 -12.94 -25.05
CA ILE A 604 13.09 -12.40 -24.12
C ILE A 604 13.82 -11.90 -22.87
N ALA A 605 13.64 -10.62 -22.56
CA ALA A 605 14.08 -10.05 -21.29
C ALA A 605 12.98 -10.19 -20.24
N ASP A 606 13.29 -10.84 -19.12
CA ASP A 606 12.44 -10.96 -17.94
C ASP A 606 12.82 -9.85 -16.96
N ILE A 607 11.93 -8.86 -16.82
CA ILE A 607 12.07 -7.75 -15.87
C ILE A 607 11.15 -8.04 -14.71
N THR A 608 11.69 -8.09 -13.50
CA THR A 608 10.94 -8.35 -12.27
C THR A 608 11.36 -7.35 -11.20
N LEU A 609 10.39 -6.77 -10.49
CA LEU A 609 10.60 -5.95 -9.30
C LEU A 609 9.71 -6.49 -8.18
N LEU A 610 10.33 -6.92 -7.09
CA LEU A 610 9.64 -7.41 -5.90
C LEU A 610 10.10 -6.63 -4.68
N GLY A 611 9.15 -6.13 -3.90
CA GLY A 611 9.41 -5.39 -2.68
C GLY A 611 8.62 -5.96 -1.52
N GLY A 612 9.29 -6.44 -0.49
CA GLY A 612 8.68 -6.93 0.73
C GLY A 612 8.86 -5.97 1.88
N MET A 613 7.86 -5.91 2.74
CA MET A 613 7.90 -5.24 4.04
C MET A 613 7.67 -6.25 5.15
N SER A 614 8.48 -6.16 6.19
CA SER A 614 8.22 -6.77 7.48
C SER A 614 7.93 -5.66 8.47
N PHE A 615 6.81 -5.76 9.18
CA PHE A 615 6.32 -4.72 10.07
C PHE A 615 6.10 -5.32 11.45
N GLU A 616 6.49 -4.57 12.48
CA GLU A 616 6.20 -4.87 13.87
C GLU A 616 5.83 -3.55 14.58
N LEU A 617 4.70 -3.56 15.26
CA LEU A 617 4.28 -2.55 16.20
C LEU A 617 4.26 -3.19 17.59
N ALA A 618 5.09 -2.67 18.48
CA ALA A 618 5.17 -3.10 19.86
C ALA A 618 4.90 -1.93 20.81
N GLY A 619 4.34 -2.23 21.97
CA GLY A 619 4.02 -1.24 22.99
C GLY A 619 4.51 -1.66 24.36
N GLU A 620 4.81 -0.66 25.18
CA GLU A 620 5.08 -0.79 26.60
C GLU A 620 4.42 0.38 27.32
N VAL A 621 3.77 0.10 28.44
CA VAL A 621 3.12 1.09 29.31
C VAL A 621 3.46 0.75 30.75
N GLN A 622 4.16 1.66 31.41
CA GLN A 622 4.43 1.61 32.83
C GLN A 622 3.64 2.71 33.51
N LEU A 623 2.78 2.33 34.45
CA LEU A 623 1.95 3.27 35.20
C LEU A 623 2.18 3.05 36.69
N SER A 624 2.44 4.14 37.43
CA SER A 624 2.57 4.10 38.87
C SER A 624 1.63 5.11 39.51
N LEU A 625 0.62 4.60 40.19
CA LEU A 625 -0.35 5.41 40.94
C LEU A 625 0.30 6.08 42.18
N TRP A 626 1.33 5.45 42.76
CA TRP A 626 2.04 5.99 43.93
C TRP A 626 2.91 7.20 43.58
N SER A 627 3.74 7.09 42.53
CA SER A 627 4.58 8.18 42.06
C SER A 627 3.84 9.15 41.13
N ARG A 628 2.57 8.87 40.82
CA ARG A 628 1.71 9.70 39.96
C ARG A 628 2.34 10.02 38.60
N ASN A 629 2.97 9.02 38.00
CA ASN A 629 3.59 9.13 36.69
C ASN A 629 3.23 7.93 35.80
N ALA A 630 3.27 8.16 34.49
CA ALA A 630 3.16 7.11 33.50
C ALA A 630 4.19 7.31 32.39
N HIS A 631 4.80 6.20 31.98
CA HIS A 631 5.70 6.12 30.85
C HIS A 631 5.08 5.19 29.81
N SER A 632 5.08 5.60 28.55
CA SER A 632 4.68 4.74 27.45
C SER A 632 5.68 4.84 26.31
N LEU A 633 5.99 3.68 25.74
CA LEU A 633 6.81 3.53 24.55
C LEU A 633 6.00 2.77 23.50
N VAL A 634 5.84 3.37 22.34
CA VAL A 634 5.30 2.70 21.15
C VAL A 634 6.40 2.64 20.11
N GLU A 635 6.84 1.44 19.77
CA GLU A 635 7.86 1.18 18.78
C GLU A 635 7.23 0.65 17.49
N LYS A 636 7.51 1.34 16.39
CA LYS A 636 7.26 0.84 15.04
C LYS A 636 8.60 0.45 14.42
N ASN A 637 8.79 -0.84 14.20
CA ASN A 637 9.89 -1.39 13.43
C ASN A 637 9.38 -1.81 12.05
N ALA A 638 10.07 -1.40 10.99
CA ALA A 638 9.79 -1.89 9.66
C ALA A 638 11.09 -2.26 8.94
N GLY A 639 11.14 -3.46 8.39
CA GLY A 639 12.16 -3.93 7.48
C GLY A 639 11.66 -3.86 6.05
N LEU A 640 12.41 -3.22 5.18
CA LEU A 640 12.10 -3.09 3.76
C LEU A 640 13.19 -3.78 2.94
N SER A 641 12.78 -4.59 1.98
CA SER A 641 13.67 -5.25 1.02
C SER A 641 13.06 -5.14 -0.37
N LEU A 642 13.78 -4.54 -1.30
CA LEU A 642 13.37 -4.39 -2.70
C LEU A 642 14.43 -5.01 -3.59
N THR A 643 14.01 -5.90 -4.47
CA THR A 643 14.87 -6.61 -5.42
C THR A 643 14.34 -6.36 -6.83
N GLY A 644 15.16 -5.72 -7.66
CA GLY A 644 14.92 -5.62 -9.09
C GLY A 644 15.83 -6.57 -9.83
N LEU A 645 15.26 -7.46 -10.64
CA LEU A 645 15.94 -8.43 -11.47
C LEU A 645 15.65 -8.15 -12.94
N THR A 646 16.68 -8.16 -13.76
CA THR A 646 16.56 -8.11 -15.21
C THR A 646 17.41 -9.20 -15.78
N ARG A 647 16.78 -10.12 -16.52
CA ARG A 647 17.40 -11.35 -16.98
C ARG A 647 17.13 -11.58 -18.45
N VAL A 648 18.16 -11.94 -19.19
CA VAL A 648 18.07 -12.45 -20.55
C VAL A 648 18.68 -13.85 -20.51
N ASP A 649 17.79 -14.85 -20.55
CA ASP A 649 18.19 -16.25 -20.55
C ASP A 649 17.96 -16.87 -21.93
N SER A 650 18.94 -17.64 -22.37
CA SER A 650 18.88 -18.53 -23.52
C SER A 650 19.59 -19.84 -23.17
N THR A 651 19.48 -20.85 -24.04
CA THR A 651 20.19 -22.12 -23.88
C THR A 651 21.72 -21.98 -23.80
N PHE A 652 22.30 -20.96 -24.43
CA PHE A 652 23.75 -20.79 -24.56
C PHE A 652 24.32 -19.54 -23.88
N VAL A 653 23.49 -18.57 -23.46
CA VAL A 653 23.92 -17.39 -22.67
C VAL A 653 22.89 -17.11 -21.58
N LYS A 654 23.36 -16.92 -20.35
CA LYS A 654 22.58 -16.42 -19.21
C LYS A 654 23.19 -15.10 -18.74
N SER A 655 22.44 -14.01 -18.84
CA SER A 655 22.85 -12.70 -18.35
C SER A 655 21.79 -12.15 -17.41
N GLN A 656 22.21 -11.76 -16.21
CA GLN A 656 21.32 -11.17 -15.21
C GLN A 656 21.97 -9.99 -14.50
N VAL A 657 21.15 -8.98 -14.24
CA VAL A 657 21.46 -7.84 -13.38
C VAL A 657 20.42 -7.80 -12.28
N GLU A 658 20.89 -7.75 -11.04
CA GLU A 658 20.07 -7.69 -9.85
C GLU A 658 20.50 -6.49 -9.01
N PHE A 659 19.56 -5.62 -8.64
CA PHE A 659 19.79 -4.61 -7.63
C PHE A 659 18.91 -4.88 -6.41
N ASN A 660 19.49 -4.66 -5.23
CA ASN A 660 18.88 -4.90 -3.93
C ASN A 660 18.96 -3.63 -3.10
N LEU A 661 17.81 -3.13 -2.68
CA LEU A 661 17.68 -1.99 -1.79
C LEU A 661 17.06 -2.48 -0.47
N ALA A 662 17.75 -2.27 0.65
CA ALA A 662 17.27 -2.73 1.95
C ALA A 662 17.48 -1.67 3.04
N THR A 663 16.47 -1.48 3.89
CA THR A 663 16.53 -0.53 5.01
C THR A 663 15.59 -0.95 6.14
N GLU A 664 15.92 -0.52 7.36
CA GLU A 664 15.22 -0.88 8.59
C GLU A 664 14.75 0.41 9.31
N PRO A 665 13.76 1.15 8.76
CA PRO A 665 13.20 2.31 9.43
C PRO A 665 12.58 1.97 10.78
N ARG A 666 12.89 2.79 11.78
CA ARG A 666 12.28 2.73 13.11
C ARG A 666 11.67 4.07 13.48
N LEU A 667 10.54 4.03 14.17
CA LEU A 667 9.86 5.21 14.67
C LEU A 667 9.34 4.91 16.08
N ASN A 668 9.81 5.69 17.05
CA ASN A 668 9.50 5.49 18.46
C ASN A 668 8.72 6.70 18.95
N LEU A 669 7.54 6.48 19.49
CA LEU A 669 6.76 7.48 20.21
C LEU A 669 6.92 7.21 21.70
N VAL A 670 7.60 8.13 22.38
CA VAL A 670 7.76 8.11 23.84
C VAL A 670 6.82 9.12 24.45
N SER A 671 6.01 8.70 25.40
CA SER A 671 5.08 9.57 26.13
C SER A 671 5.40 9.50 27.62
N ASN A 672 5.63 10.64 28.25
CA ASN A 672 5.79 10.78 29.69
C ASN A 672 4.67 11.66 30.22
N LEU A 673 3.92 11.13 31.18
CA LEU A 673 2.86 11.82 31.88
C LEU A 673 3.26 11.98 33.34
N ASP A 674 3.21 13.20 33.84
CA ASP A 674 3.29 13.54 35.25
C ASP A 674 1.97 14.17 35.67
N PHE A 675 1.35 13.66 36.73
CA PHE A 675 0.09 14.17 37.27
C PHE A 675 0.19 14.49 38.77
N TYR A 676 1.39 14.82 39.27
CA TYR A 676 1.60 15.16 40.68
C TYR A 676 1.05 16.55 41.09
N SER A 677 1.38 17.61 40.33
CA SER A 677 1.02 19.02 40.62
C SER A 677 0.18 19.69 39.52
N GLY A 678 -0.33 18.88 38.60
CA GLY A 678 -1.03 19.27 37.37
C GLY A 678 -0.73 18.22 36.30
N MET A 679 -1.59 18.08 35.29
CA MET A 679 -1.34 17.15 34.19
C MET A 679 -0.35 17.74 33.20
N ALA A 680 0.88 17.22 33.18
CA ALA A 680 1.87 17.51 32.15
C ALA A 680 2.10 16.25 31.31
N LEU A 681 1.86 16.35 30.00
CA LEU A 681 2.12 15.28 29.03
C LEU A 681 3.19 15.76 28.04
N CYS A 682 4.31 15.05 28.01
CA CYS A 682 5.34 15.24 26.99
C CYS A 682 5.39 14.04 26.06
N MET A 683 5.19 14.29 24.77
CA MET A 683 5.36 13.31 23.71
C MET A 683 6.61 13.63 22.88
N GLN A 684 7.41 12.61 22.60
CA GLN A 684 8.61 12.69 21.76
C GLN A 684 8.51 11.66 20.64
N LEU A 685 8.43 12.14 19.39
CA LEU A 685 8.49 11.30 18.21
C LEU A 685 9.93 11.23 17.69
N LYS A 686 10.60 10.11 17.92
CA LYS A 686 12.00 9.88 17.61
C LYS A 686 12.13 8.91 16.43
N GLN A 687 12.93 9.29 15.45
CA GLN A 687 13.43 8.41 14.41
C GLN A 687 14.91 8.14 14.71
N PRO A 688 15.30 6.92 15.08
CA PRO A 688 16.70 6.55 15.26
C PRO A 688 17.51 6.64 13.96
N ASP A 689 18.85 6.56 14.07
CA ASP A 689 19.75 6.39 12.93
C ASP A 689 19.37 5.12 12.16
N THR A 690 19.31 5.22 10.84
CA THR A 690 19.02 4.07 9.98
C THR A 690 20.04 3.98 8.84
N VAL A 691 20.18 2.78 8.30
CA VAL A 691 21.09 2.51 7.19
C VAL A 691 20.28 2.03 6.00
N LEU A 692 20.62 2.56 4.83
CA LEU A 692 20.12 2.10 3.55
C LEU A 692 21.25 1.41 2.80
N LYS A 693 21.05 0.14 2.46
CA LYS A 693 21.98 -0.66 1.67
C LYS A 693 21.47 -0.73 0.24
N HIS A 694 22.30 -0.36 -0.73
CA HIS A 694 22.04 -0.48 -2.15
C HIS A 694 23.15 -1.30 -2.80
N ASN A 695 22.81 -2.52 -3.19
CA ASN A 695 23.75 -3.48 -3.75
C ASN A 695 23.35 -3.84 -5.17
N VAL A 696 24.30 -3.83 -6.11
CA VAL A 696 24.07 -4.22 -7.50
C VAL A 696 24.98 -5.40 -7.82
N TYR A 697 24.40 -6.42 -8.44
CA TYR A 697 25.07 -7.63 -8.88
C TYR A 697 24.82 -7.83 -10.36
N LYS A 698 25.89 -8.15 -11.10
CA LYS A 698 25.81 -8.58 -12.49
C LYS A 698 26.45 -9.93 -12.62
N VAL A 699 25.74 -10.88 -13.22
CA VAL A 699 26.22 -12.24 -13.46
C VAL A 699 26.00 -12.58 -14.93
N GLU A 700 27.06 -13.01 -15.60
CA GLU A 700 27.00 -13.54 -16.97
C GLU A 700 27.65 -14.93 -17.00
N ARG A 701 27.00 -15.86 -17.69
CA ARG A 701 27.49 -17.23 -17.85
C ARG A 701 27.13 -17.75 -19.23
N ILE A 702 28.07 -18.43 -19.86
CA ILE A 702 27.83 -19.19 -21.10
C ILE A 702 27.86 -20.67 -20.72
N PRO A 703 26.70 -21.36 -20.65
CA PRO A 703 26.63 -22.80 -20.36
C PRO A 703 27.56 -23.60 -21.28
N GLY A 704 28.23 -24.62 -20.73
CA GLY A 704 29.23 -25.41 -21.47
C GLY A 704 30.62 -24.77 -21.60
N SER A 705 30.80 -23.50 -21.22
CA SER A 705 32.10 -22.83 -21.23
C SER A 705 32.64 -22.53 -19.82
N LYS A 706 33.92 -22.16 -19.74
CA LYS A 706 34.53 -21.61 -18.51
C LYS A 706 34.20 -20.12 -18.30
N HIS A 707 33.51 -19.47 -19.23
CA HIS A 707 33.21 -18.05 -19.14
C HIS A 707 32.14 -17.78 -18.06
N ARG A 708 32.57 -17.08 -17.01
CA ARG A 708 31.73 -16.62 -15.91
C ARG A 708 32.18 -15.23 -15.46
N LEU A 709 31.32 -14.23 -15.64
CA LEU A 709 31.53 -12.89 -15.10
C LEU A 709 30.65 -12.70 -13.86
N ARG A 710 31.25 -12.16 -12.80
CA ARG A 710 30.51 -11.67 -11.63
C ARG A 710 31.06 -10.31 -11.25
N LYS A 711 30.21 -9.29 -11.30
CA LYS A 711 30.53 -7.95 -10.79
C LYS A 711 29.55 -7.59 -9.67
N SER A 712 30.05 -6.95 -8.63
CA SER A 712 29.21 -6.43 -7.55
C SER A 712 29.64 -5.03 -7.15
N LYS A 713 28.66 -4.21 -6.76
CA LYS A 713 28.86 -2.88 -6.21
C LYS A 713 27.99 -2.76 -4.97
N TYR A 714 28.58 -2.29 -3.88
CA TYR A 714 27.91 -2.12 -2.60
C TYR A 714 27.94 -0.65 -2.22
N GLN A 715 26.79 -0.09 -1.87
CA GLN A 715 26.65 1.27 -1.39
C GLN A 715 25.86 1.26 -0.09
N VAL A 716 26.33 2.04 0.87
CA VAL A 716 25.70 2.16 2.19
C VAL A 716 25.52 3.64 2.47
N PHE A 717 24.27 4.05 2.67
CA PHE A 717 23.91 5.42 3.02
C PHE A 717 23.46 5.46 4.47
N ARG A 718 24.06 6.35 5.28
CA ARG A 718 23.64 6.59 6.66
C ARG A 718 22.58 7.69 6.66
N ILE A 719 21.42 7.38 7.24
CA ILE A 719 20.33 8.31 7.44
C ILE A 719 20.37 8.72 8.92
N PRO A 720 20.68 9.98 9.25
CA PRO A 720 20.76 10.42 10.63
C PRO A 720 19.38 10.44 11.28
N GLY A 721 19.36 10.09 12.57
CA GLY A 721 18.19 10.13 13.41
C GLY A 721 17.71 11.55 13.65
N ARG A 722 16.42 11.69 13.92
CA ARG A 722 15.72 12.98 14.06
C ARG A 722 14.65 12.87 15.13
N THR A 723 14.36 13.99 15.79
CA THR A 723 13.17 14.15 16.63
C THR A 723 12.24 15.16 15.98
N TYR A 724 10.95 14.83 15.89
CA TYR A 724 9.96 15.67 15.23
C TYR A 724 9.24 16.55 16.24
N ALA A 725 9.28 17.88 16.03
CA ALA A 725 8.50 18.82 16.81
C ALA A 725 7.00 18.66 16.52
N LEU A 726 6.22 18.30 17.55
CA LEU A 726 4.78 18.07 17.44
C LEU A 726 4.04 19.42 17.39
N ASN A 727 3.95 20.11 18.53
CA ASN A 727 3.34 21.42 18.65
C ASN A 727 3.99 22.24 19.78
N HIS A 728 3.71 23.55 19.83
CA HIS A 728 4.29 24.46 20.83
C HIS A 728 3.93 24.05 22.26
N LYS A 729 2.68 23.65 22.49
CA LYS A 729 2.19 23.26 23.83
C LYS A 729 2.89 22.00 24.35
N ASN A 730 3.11 21.01 23.50
CA ASN A 730 3.86 19.81 23.82
C ASN A 730 5.30 20.15 24.17
N ASN A 731 5.93 21.08 23.44
CA ASN A 731 7.29 21.52 23.76
C ASN A 731 7.36 22.22 25.12
N GLU A 732 6.38 23.07 25.46
CA GLU A 732 6.26 23.64 26.81
C GLU A 732 6.15 22.55 27.88
N MET A 733 5.27 21.56 27.68
CA MET A 733 5.09 20.45 28.64
C MET A 733 6.33 19.57 28.77
N CYS A 734 7.05 19.34 27.67
CA CYS A 734 8.34 18.65 27.69
C CYS A 734 9.39 19.43 28.47
N ASN A 735 9.43 20.77 28.36
CA ASN A 735 10.34 21.59 29.14
C ASN A 735 10.01 21.57 30.64
N VAL A 736 8.73 21.39 31.01
CA VAL A 736 8.32 21.21 32.41
C VAL A 736 8.80 19.86 32.94
N ILE A 737 8.55 18.77 32.20
CA ILE A 737 8.91 17.41 32.63
C ILE A 737 10.44 17.20 32.68
N PHE A 738 11.18 17.76 31.72
CA PHE A 738 12.64 17.56 31.61
C PHE A 738 13.45 18.75 32.12
N LYS A 739 12.87 19.57 33.00
CA LYS A 739 13.49 20.80 33.51
C LYS A 739 14.85 20.56 34.18
N ASP A 740 15.02 19.42 34.85
CA ASP A 740 16.23 19.07 35.60
C ASP A 740 17.25 18.26 34.77
N GLN A 741 16.98 18.01 33.48
CA GLN A 741 17.87 17.30 32.56
C GLN A 741 18.56 18.22 31.53
N GLN A 742 18.29 19.52 31.59
CA GLN A 742 19.01 20.58 30.88
C GLN A 742 20.04 21.20 31.81
#